data_AF-A0A7Z0WFM8-F1
#
_entry.id   AF-A0A7Z0WFM8-F1
#
_cell.length_a   1.000
_cell.length_b   1.000
_cell.length_c   1.000
_cell.angle_alpha   90.00
_cell.angle_beta   90.00
_cell.angle_gamma   90.00
#
_symmetry.space_group_name_H-M   'P 1'
#
loop_
_entity.id
_entity.type
_entity.pdbx_description
1 polymer ?
#
loop_
_entity_poly.entity_id
_entity_poly.type
_entity_poly.pdbx_seq_one_letter_code
_entity_poly.pdbx_strand_id
1 'polypeptide(L)'
;MVEDADQAGRSALVGRAVRLFEFLGRTQQLRTQPPRTTDAYRAVHWLGDLPGHPAVSTGEDPVLTIDRVARVEPPPPEGFGLDGWDDPAITPAPPQDPVLRDRYDVWLPAWLAWAERELADRDARARYGQLFASYVAATANPEELELVLGAGVLVWAPDGHPPVRRHLVTAPVTIDLDDTTGRLTVSRVDAAADVELDMLDPGRVPNPGHVNELREHAAALAGLGPDEVGELARRVVHTLDAGGEYRDLAAVPAPARHAVAVYAPAVILRRRSQQGLVEIFETIVEQLAGSGQVPAGLAPLVDPDHRPPRPAAGPVEGALVRVDEDDFLPLPVNDTQLRIVRQVDVAAQTLVQGPPGTGKTHTAAALLAHLLAQGKRVLVTAHTDRALREVRDKLPAAIRPLSVGVVGSSREDMSDLKVAVGRIAAAATEHDDAVADATVADCLAVIERLRLRRLELHRQLVTARADEVREHEHAGYRGTLASIARRLAEREPRHGWLRTHVHVRADAPPPLSGEEILEWRGLLGDQALADDELESSGRLVDLTTVAPPAGFAELVAAEAAAARADRLLDDHKAHQAFEALRAVDATARGGLRRRLRELADEAGDLARRPETWMDGALADVRTGRGRAWHARAGQLDTLTARATELADTLGPLRTVEVDGEPAPLVPLAQQLKAHLRDGSLRTGPDGLPRIGTLTPKPVKQAAALFASVRVDGLPPADGPAVAAFLVWAELTRVLAALDRTWPDGVTTPSGTVHERVQWHGTELDQLHRLLALSEALDAERHRLADAGLPRPDWTDLDAVRAYADLVDVAAAADAHAAATVPLRRIEATLAPVAAHADA
;
A
#
# COMPACT_ATOMS: atom_id res chain seq x y z
N MET A 1 -48.06 21.98 34.83
CA MET A 1 -49.02 21.28 33.95
C MET A 1 -48.37 20.56 32.77
N VAL A 2 -47.45 21.18 32.00
CA VAL A 2 -46.74 20.46 30.91
C VAL A 2 -45.63 19.53 31.43
N GLU A 3 -44.91 19.94 32.49
CA GLU A 3 -43.90 19.08 33.13
C GLU A 3 -44.50 17.86 33.86
N ASP A 4 -45.64 18.02 34.56
CA ASP A 4 -46.32 16.90 35.23
C ASP A 4 -46.82 15.82 34.26
N ALA A 5 -47.26 16.21 33.06
CA ALA A 5 -47.73 15.28 32.04
C ALA A 5 -46.58 14.47 31.41
N ASP A 6 -45.42 15.10 31.22
CA ASP A 6 -44.21 14.46 30.68
C ASP A 6 -43.58 13.50 31.71
N GLN A 7 -43.67 13.83 33.00
CA GLN A 7 -43.19 13.00 34.09
C GLN A 7 -44.08 11.76 34.32
N ALA A 8 -45.41 11.92 34.22
CA ALA A 8 -46.36 10.81 34.26
C ALA A 8 -46.19 9.84 33.07
N GLY A 9 -45.96 10.39 31.86
CA GLY A 9 -45.70 9.61 30.65
C GLY A 9 -44.41 8.78 30.74
N ARG A 10 -43.32 9.37 31.26
CA ARG A 10 -42.05 8.66 31.51
C ARG A 10 -42.20 7.54 32.54
N SER A 11 -42.89 7.80 33.65
CA SER A 11 -43.14 6.81 34.70
C SER A 11 -43.95 5.62 34.18
N ALA A 12 -44.97 5.87 33.35
CA ALA A 12 -45.77 4.81 32.72
C ALA A 12 -44.94 3.94 31.75
N LEU A 13 -44.03 4.54 30.99
CA LEU A 13 -43.18 3.84 30.03
C LEU A 13 -42.15 2.94 30.73
N VAL A 14 -41.52 3.44 31.81
CA VAL A 14 -40.63 2.64 32.68
C VAL A 14 -41.39 1.47 33.31
N GLY A 15 -42.57 1.71 33.85
CA GLY A 15 -43.39 0.64 34.44
C GLY A 15 -43.77 -0.44 33.44
N ARG A 16 -44.04 -0.09 32.17
CA ARG A 16 -44.28 -1.09 31.10
C ARG A 16 -43.01 -1.86 30.75
N ALA A 17 -41.86 -1.19 30.67
CA ALA A 17 -40.57 -1.84 30.38
C ALA A 17 -40.18 -2.84 31.47
N VAL A 18 -40.30 -2.47 32.75
CA VAL A 18 -40.04 -3.35 33.89
C VAL A 18 -40.90 -4.61 33.81
N ARG A 19 -42.22 -4.47 33.62
CA ARG A 19 -43.13 -5.62 33.51
C ARG A 19 -42.79 -6.54 32.33
N LEU A 20 -42.34 -5.98 31.20
CA LEU A 20 -41.93 -6.77 30.05
C LEU A 20 -40.73 -7.65 30.40
N PHE A 21 -39.67 -7.08 30.99
CA PHE A 21 -38.47 -7.84 31.34
C PHE A 21 -38.70 -8.81 32.51
N GLU A 22 -39.54 -8.47 33.49
CA GLU A 22 -40.01 -9.40 34.51
C GLU A 22 -40.76 -10.60 33.91
N PHE A 23 -41.64 -10.34 32.93
CA PHE A 23 -42.37 -11.39 32.23
C PHE A 23 -41.42 -12.31 31.45
N LEU A 24 -40.45 -11.74 30.74
CA LEU A 24 -39.42 -12.50 30.02
C LEU A 24 -38.58 -13.35 30.98
N GLY A 25 -38.14 -12.79 32.12
CA GLY A 25 -37.41 -13.52 33.17
C GLY A 25 -38.18 -14.70 33.73
N ARG A 26 -39.45 -14.49 34.14
CA ARG A 26 -40.30 -15.58 34.67
C ARG A 26 -40.62 -16.64 33.63
N THR A 27 -40.84 -16.25 32.37
CA THR A 27 -41.08 -17.20 31.28
C THR A 27 -39.85 -18.07 31.05
N GLN A 28 -38.65 -17.48 31.13
CA GLN A 28 -37.40 -18.20 30.98
C GLN A 28 -37.15 -19.17 32.14
N GLN A 29 -37.44 -18.77 33.39
CA GLN A 29 -37.40 -19.64 34.55
C GLN A 29 -38.33 -20.86 34.38
N LEU A 30 -39.57 -20.66 33.92
CA LEU A 30 -40.56 -21.73 33.74
C LEU A 30 -40.19 -22.74 32.65
N ARG A 31 -39.43 -22.32 31.63
CA ARG A 31 -38.98 -23.21 30.55
C ARG A 31 -37.81 -24.10 30.96
N THR A 32 -37.14 -23.78 32.06
CA THR A 32 -35.90 -24.45 32.47
C THR A 32 -36.20 -25.42 33.61
N GLN A 33 -36.12 -26.74 33.36
CA GLN A 33 -36.14 -27.74 34.42
C GLN A 33 -34.71 -28.23 34.68
N PRO A 34 -34.07 -27.83 35.80
CA PRO A 34 -32.70 -28.21 36.07
C PRO A 34 -32.60 -29.72 36.33
N PRO A 35 -31.53 -30.38 35.85
CA PRO A 35 -31.30 -31.80 36.10
C PRO A 35 -31.06 -32.03 37.60
N ARG A 36 -31.75 -33.04 38.16
CA ARG A 36 -31.63 -33.39 39.59
C ARG A 36 -30.62 -34.50 39.85
N THR A 37 -30.34 -35.31 38.84
CA THR A 37 -29.40 -36.43 38.91
C THR A 37 -28.39 -36.35 37.78
N THR A 38 -27.19 -36.87 38.00
CA THR A 38 -26.13 -36.97 36.99
C THR A 38 -26.54 -37.77 35.75
N ASP A 39 -27.53 -38.66 35.87
CA ASP A 39 -28.02 -39.50 34.77
C ASP A 39 -28.78 -38.70 33.70
N ALA A 40 -29.21 -37.48 34.03
CA ALA A 40 -29.84 -36.56 33.07
C ALA A 40 -28.82 -35.79 32.21
N TYR A 41 -27.52 -35.87 32.54
CA TYR A 41 -26.47 -35.26 31.74
C TYR A 41 -26.16 -36.09 30.48
N ARG A 42 -25.56 -35.42 29.49
CA ARG A 42 -25.23 -36.07 28.21
C ARG A 42 -24.06 -37.05 28.36
N ALA A 43 -23.08 -36.71 29.18
CA ALA A 43 -22.00 -37.61 29.57
C ALA A 43 -21.42 -37.18 30.93
N VAL A 44 -20.93 -38.15 31.71
CA VAL A 44 -20.26 -37.93 32.99
C VAL A 44 -19.04 -38.84 33.05
N HIS A 45 -17.86 -38.24 33.15
CA HIS A 45 -16.58 -38.93 33.27
C HIS A 45 -16.07 -38.79 34.70
N TRP A 46 -16.37 -39.78 35.54
CA TRP A 46 -15.89 -39.82 36.92
C TRP A 46 -14.38 -39.98 36.95
N LEU A 47 -13.67 -39.07 37.63
CA LEU A 47 -12.21 -39.15 37.74
C LEU A 47 -11.76 -40.32 38.63
N GLY A 48 -12.63 -40.76 39.55
CA GLY A 48 -12.40 -41.94 40.38
C GLY A 48 -12.47 -43.28 39.63
N ASP A 49 -13.07 -43.32 38.43
CA ASP A 49 -13.23 -44.54 37.63
C ASP A 49 -12.18 -44.67 36.51
N LEU A 50 -11.14 -43.82 36.53
CA LEU A 50 -10.06 -43.84 35.55
C LEU A 50 -9.11 -45.02 35.80
N PRO A 51 -8.66 -45.72 34.74
CA PRO A 51 -7.75 -46.86 34.89
C PRO A 51 -6.36 -46.39 35.34
N GLY A 52 -5.70 -47.19 36.18
CA GLY A 52 -4.30 -46.99 36.53
C GLY A 52 -3.39 -47.34 35.35
N HIS A 53 -3.25 -46.43 34.39
CA HIS A 53 -2.52 -46.66 33.15
C HIS A 53 -1.55 -45.49 32.86
N PRO A 54 -0.31 -45.72 32.38
CA PRO A 54 0.67 -44.64 32.13
C PRO A 54 0.21 -43.55 31.17
N ALA A 55 -0.70 -43.88 30.25
CA ALA A 55 -1.33 -42.92 29.33
C ALA A 55 -2.35 -41.99 29.99
N VAL A 56 -2.76 -42.25 31.23
CA VAL A 56 -3.78 -41.48 31.95
C VAL A 56 -3.14 -40.81 33.17
N SER A 57 -3.25 -39.48 33.26
CA SER A 57 -2.83 -38.74 34.44
C SER A 57 -3.91 -37.77 34.90
N THR A 58 -3.96 -37.52 36.22
CA THR A 58 -4.83 -36.50 36.84
C THR A 58 -3.97 -35.53 37.64
N GLY A 59 -4.42 -34.29 37.76
CA GLY A 59 -3.72 -33.21 38.45
C GLY A 59 -4.66 -32.06 38.81
N GLU A 60 -4.12 -30.95 39.31
CA GLU A 60 -4.90 -29.74 39.58
C GLU A 60 -5.22 -28.95 38.31
N ASP A 61 -4.21 -28.75 37.45
CA ASP A 61 -4.34 -28.21 36.10
C ASP A 61 -3.08 -28.62 35.28
N PRO A 62 -3.20 -29.44 34.22
CA PRO A 62 -4.44 -30.00 33.67
C PRO A 62 -5.09 -31.01 34.62
N VAL A 63 -6.43 -31.02 34.63
CA VAL A 63 -7.28 -31.87 35.48
C VAL A 63 -7.14 -33.34 35.09
N LEU A 64 -7.11 -33.62 33.78
CA LEU A 64 -7.01 -34.96 33.21
C LEU A 64 -6.23 -34.90 31.90
N THR A 65 -5.26 -35.78 31.72
CA THR A 65 -4.62 -36.01 30.43
C THR A 65 -4.74 -37.47 30.05
N ILE A 66 -5.14 -37.76 28.80
CA ILE A 66 -5.21 -39.11 28.25
C ILE A 66 -4.49 -39.15 26.90
N ASP A 67 -3.40 -39.89 26.83
CA ASP A 67 -2.67 -40.17 25.59
C ASP A 67 -3.41 -41.21 24.74
N ARG A 68 -3.30 -41.07 23.42
CA ARG A 68 -3.83 -42.05 22.48
C ARG A 68 -2.96 -43.31 22.49
N VAL A 69 -3.51 -44.39 23.03
CA VAL A 69 -2.85 -45.72 23.03
C VAL A 69 -3.15 -46.44 21.72
N ALA A 70 -2.11 -46.87 21.01
CA ALA A 70 -2.25 -47.62 19.76
C ALA A 70 -2.71 -49.05 20.02
N ARG A 71 -3.62 -49.57 19.19
CA ARG A 71 -3.97 -51.00 19.21
C ARG A 71 -2.81 -51.80 18.60
N VAL A 72 -2.30 -52.77 19.35
CA VAL A 72 -1.31 -53.74 18.85
C VAL A 72 -2.05 -55.04 18.56
N GLU A 73 -1.87 -55.59 17.36
CA GLU A 73 -2.47 -56.88 17.02
C GLU A 73 -1.80 -58.03 17.80
N PRO A 74 -2.56 -59.06 18.21
CA PRO A 74 -1.98 -60.21 18.87
C PRO A 74 -0.94 -60.90 17.98
N PRO A 75 0.13 -61.48 18.57
CA PRO A 75 1.07 -62.28 17.79
C PRO A 75 0.33 -63.47 17.17
N PRO A 76 0.33 -63.65 15.85
CA PRO A 76 -0.40 -64.74 15.22
C PRO A 76 0.21 -66.09 15.58
N PRO A 77 -0.60 -67.14 15.83
CA PRO A 77 -0.09 -68.50 16.04
C PRO A 77 0.38 -69.08 14.71
N GLU A 78 1.57 -68.68 14.26
CA GLU A 78 2.10 -69.05 12.95
C GLU A 78 2.25 -70.57 12.84
N GLY A 79 1.52 -71.16 11.90
CA GLY A 79 1.57 -72.58 11.52
C GLY A 79 0.92 -73.55 12.51
N PHE A 80 0.06 -73.06 13.42
CA PHE A 80 -0.92 -73.87 14.14
C PHE A 80 -2.20 -73.04 14.34
N GLY A 81 -3.34 -73.53 13.85
CA GLY A 81 -4.62 -72.83 14.00
C GLY A 81 -5.14 -72.95 15.43
N LEU A 82 -5.39 -71.82 16.08
CA LEU A 82 -6.11 -71.74 17.34
C LEU A 82 -7.41 -70.95 17.12
N ASP A 83 -8.46 -71.31 17.84
CA ASP A 83 -9.71 -70.54 17.90
C ASP A 83 -9.68 -69.64 19.14
N GLY A 84 -10.16 -68.39 19.01
CA GLY A 84 -10.30 -67.45 20.14
C GLY A 84 -8.99 -66.87 20.70
N TRP A 85 -7.87 -66.99 19.98
CA TRP A 85 -6.56 -66.42 20.35
C TRP A 85 -6.51 -64.89 20.22
N ASP A 86 -7.52 -64.27 19.63
CA ASP A 86 -7.68 -62.83 19.51
C ASP A 86 -8.31 -62.17 20.74
N ASP A 87 -8.84 -62.96 21.69
CA ASP A 87 -9.33 -62.46 22.97
C ASP A 87 -8.26 -62.52 24.07
N PRO A 88 -7.70 -61.38 24.51
CA PRO A 88 -6.68 -61.34 25.57
C PRO A 88 -7.21 -61.80 26.94
N ALA A 89 -8.53 -61.88 27.13
CA ALA A 89 -9.11 -62.36 28.38
C ALA A 89 -9.13 -63.88 28.51
N ILE A 90 -8.90 -64.62 27.41
CA ILE A 90 -9.04 -66.08 27.35
C ILE A 90 -7.72 -66.68 26.87
N THR A 91 -6.97 -67.31 27.78
CA THR A 91 -5.77 -68.06 27.40
C THR A 91 -6.15 -69.23 26.49
N PRO A 92 -5.61 -69.32 25.26
CA PRO A 92 -5.94 -70.41 24.35
C PRO A 92 -5.50 -71.76 24.88
N ALA A 93 -6.21 -72.83 24.53
CA ALA A 93 -5.85 -74.18 24.97
C ALA A 93 -4.68 -74.75 24.13
N PRO A 94 -3.76 -75.54 24.73
CA PRO A 94 -2.65 -76.14 23.99
C PRO A 94 -3.15 -77.17 22.96
N PRO A 95 -2.55 -77.23 21.75
CA PRO A 95 -2.84 -78.27 20.76
C PRO A 95 -2.54 -79.69 21.27
N GLN A 96 -3.29 -80.70 20.81
CA GLN A 96 -3.05 -82.11 21.16
C GLN A 96 -1.88 -82.75 20.38
N ASP A 97 -1.52 -82.21 19.21
CA ASP A 97 -0.40 -82.68 18.40
C ASP A 97 0.95 -82.27 19.05
N PRO A 98 1.87 -83.21 19.33
CA PRO A 98 3.18 -82.91 19.94
C PRO A 98 4.00 -81.86 19.17
N VAL A 99 3.97 -81.88 17.83
CA VAL A 99 4.75 -80.95 16.99
C VAL A 99 4.18 -79.53 17.06
N LEU A 100 2.85 -79.40 17.19
CA LEU A 100 2.18 -78.11 17.36
C LEU A 100 2.32 -77.59 18.80
N ARG A 101 2.47 -78.49 19.77
CA ARG A 101 2.68 -78.14 21.18
C ARG A 101 4.02 -77.45 21.41
N ASP A 102 5.10 -77.93 20.78
CA ASP A 102 6.41 -77.26 20.85
C ASP A 102 6.36 -75.82 20.30
N ARG A 103 5.56 -75.59 19.24
CA ARG A 103 5.36 -74.24 18.67
C ARG A 103 4.47 -73.37 19.56
N TYR A 104 3.44 -73.95 20.16
CA TYR A 104 2.56 -73.29 21.12
C TYR A 104 3.35 -72.82 22.35
N ASP A 105 4.24 -73.66 22.90
CA ASP A 105 5.04 -73.32 24.09
C ASP A 105 6.04 -72.17 23.83
N VAL A 106 6.50 -72.00 22.58
CA VAL A 106 7.35 -70.85 22.16
C VAL A 106 6.52 -69.58 21.94
N TRP A 107 5.30 -69.70 21.42
CA TRP A 107 4.40 -68.58 21.12
C TRP A 107 3.70 -68.02 22.35
N LEU A 108 3.25 -68.90 23.25
CA LEU A 108 2.42 -68.54 24.41
C LEU A 108 3.03 -67.43 25.29
N PRO A 109 4.35 -67.39 25.59
CA PRO A 109 4.93 -66.29 26.37
C PRO A 109 4.79 -64.92 25.68
N ALA A 110 4.95 -64.87 24.34
CA ALA A 110 4.78 -63.64 23.58
C ALA A 110 3.31 -63.20 23.54
N TRP A 111 2.39 -64.16 23.41
CA TRP A 111 0.95 -63.90 23.47
C TRP A 111 0.50 -63.43 24.86
N LEU A 112 0.97 -64.06 25.94
CA LEU A 112 0.66 -63.66 27.32
C LEU A 112 1.13 -62.23 27.61
N ALA A 113 2.34 -61.88 27.16
CA ALA A 113 2.85 -60.52 27.29
C ALA A 113 2.01 -59.49 26.51
N TRP A 114 1.52 -59.87 25.32
CA TRP A 114 0.56 -59.04 24.58
C TRP A 114 -0.79 -58.94 25.31
N ALA A 115 -1.33 -60.05 25.81
CA ALA A 115 -2.65 -60.11 26.44
C ALA A 115 -2.71 -59.28 27.73
N GLU A 116 -1.67 -59.36 28.57
CA GLU A 116 -1.53 -58.53 29.77
C GLU A 116 -1.51 -57.04 29.42
N ARG A 117 -0.77 -56.66 28.37
CA ARG A 117 -0.71 -55.28 27.89
C ARG A 117 -2.04 -54.81 27.30
N GLU A 118 -2.66 -55.61 26.45
CA GLU A 118 -3.92 -55.30 25.78
C GLU A 118 -5.08 -55.14 26.79
N LEU A 119 -5.12 -55.94 27.87
CA LEU A 119 -6.11 -55.77 28.93
C LEU A 119 -5.96 -54.41 29.65
N ALA A 120 -4.73 -53.95 29.91
CA ALA A 120 -4.48 -52.62 30.47
C ALA A 120 -4.78 -51.49 29.46
N ASP A 121 -4.36 -51.65 28.20
CA ASP A 121 -4.52 -50.66 27.13
C ASP A 121 -5.99 -50.51 26.69
N ARG A 122 -6.81 -51.56 26.83
CA ARG A 122 -8.24 -51.57 26.44
C ARG A 122 -9.05 -50.56 27.24
N ASP A 123 -8.88 -50.54 28.56
CA ASP A 123 -9.62 -49.63 29.43
C ASP A 123 -9.20 -48.17 29.18
N ALA A 124 -7.90 -47.92 28.99
CA ALA A 124 -7.39 -46.61 28.62
C ALA A 124 -7.95 -46.12 27.28
N ARG A 125 -7.98 -46.98 26.24
CA ARG A 125 -8.60 -46.66 24.94
C ARG A 125 -10.10 -46.41 25.03
N ALA A 126 -10.82 -47.16 25.86
CA ALA A 126 -12.25 -46.96 26.07
C ALA A 126 -12.52 -45.58 26.71
N ARG A 127 -11.74 -45.19 27.73
CA ARG A 127 -11.83 -43.85 28.35
C ARG A 127 -11.44 -42.74 27.39
N TYR A 128 -10.37 -42.93 26.62
CA TYR A 128 -10.00 -42.00 25.54
C TYR A 128 -11.16 -41.80 24.57
N GLY A 129 -11.81 -42.86 24.11
CA GLY A 129 -12.94 -42.79 23.19
C GLY A 129 -14.15 -42.04 23.76
N GLN A 130 -14.47 -42.25 25.04
CA GLN A 130 -15.55 -41.55 25.74
C GLN A 130 -15.26 -40.04 25.88
N LEU A 131 -14.02 -39.68 26.25
CA LEU A 131 -13.60 -38.29 26.36
C LEU A 131 -13.54 -37.61 24.98
N PHE A 132 -13.02 -38.30 23.96
CA PHE A 132 -13.00 -37.83 22.57
C PHE A 132 -14.41 -37.56 22.03
N ALA A 133 -15.37 -38.46 22.30
CA ALA A 133 -16.77 -38.23 21.91
C ALA A 133 -17.36 -36.97 22.58
N SER A 134 -16.96 -36.69 23.82
CA SER A 134 -17.39 -35.49 24.56
C SER A 134 -16.74 -34.22 24.02
N TYR A 135 -15.45 -34.30 23.66
CA TYR A 135 -14.75 -33.25 22.91
C TYR A 135 -15.47 -32.93 21.60
N VAL A 136 -15.73 -33.93 20.76
CA VAL A 136 -16.43 -33.73 19.48
C VAL A 136 -17.82 -33.12 19.69
N ALA A 137 -18.58 -33.60 20.67
CA ALA A 137 -19.91 -33.08 20.95
C ALA A 137 -19.89 -31.61 21.42
N ALA A 138 -18.97 -31.27 22.33
CA ALA A 138 -18.79 -29.92 22.85
C ALA A 138 -18.34 -28.95 21.74
N THR A 139 -17.35 -29.34 20.93
CA THR A 139 -16.84 -28.55 19.81
C THR A 139 -17.89 -28.36 18.71
N ALA A 140 -18.77 -29.33 18.49
CA ALA A 140 -19.84 -29.23 17.48
C ALA A 140 -21.01 -28.33 17.92
N ASN A 141 -21.28 -28.22 19.23
CA ASN A 141 -22.42 -27.44 19.76
C ASN A 141 -22.01 -26.58 20.98
N PRO A 142 -21.04 -25.66 20.85
CA PRO A 142 -20.49 -24.89 21.98
C PRO A 142 -21.49 -23.90 22.61
N GLU A 143 -22.56 -23.58 21.89
CA GLU A 143 -23.61 -22.68 22.36
C GLU A 143 -24.70 -23.42 23.16
N GLU A 144 -24.91 -24.70 22.86
CA GLU A 144 -25.89 -25.53 23.56
C GLU A 144 -25.26 -26.34 24.69
N LEU A 145 -24.04 -26.83 24.51
CA LEU A 145 -23.35 -27.70 25.45
C LEU A 145 -22.18 -26.98 26.11
N GLU A 146 -21.92 -27.36 27.35
CA GLU A 146 -20.73 -26.98 28.09
C GLU A 146 -20.09 -28.19 28.75
N LEU A 147 -18.79 -28.04 29.01
CA LEU A 147 -18.00 -28.95 29.80
C LEU A 147 -17.71 -28.30 31.15
N VAL A 148 -18.06 -29.00 32.23
CA VAL A 148 -17.80 -28.53 33.59
C VAL A 148 -17.13 -29.64 34.40
N LEU A 149 -16.17 -29.26 35.25
CA LEU A 149 -15.68 -30.09 36.34
C LEU A 149 -16.63 -29.91 37.52
N GLY A 150 -17.36 -30.96 37.85
CA GLY A 150 -18.18 -31.01 39.06
C GLY A 150 -17.41 -31.68 40.19
N ALA A 151 -17.53 -31.14 41.40
CA ALA A 151 -17.04 -31.75 42.63
C ALA A 151 -18.08 -31.60 43.76
N GLY A 152 -18.06 -32.51 44.74
CA GLY A 152 -19.00 -32.49 45.87
C GLY A 152 -20.41 -32.92 45.47
N VAL A 153 -20.64 -34.19 45.17
CA VAL A 153 -21.97 -34.73 44.82
C VAL A 153 -22.89 -34.74 46.03
N LEU A 154 -23.96 -33.96 45.99
CA LEU A 154 -25.09 -34.05 46.91
C LEU A 154 -25.97 -35.24 46.54
N VAL A 155 -26.17 -36.12 47.51
CA VAL A 155 -26.99 -37.32 47.45
C VAL A 155 -28.09 -37.19 48.50
N TRP A 156 -29.33 -36.96 48.07
CA TRP A 156 -30.43 -36.65 48.99
C TRP A 156 -31.79 -37.05 48.43
N ALA A 157 -32.63 -37.72 49.23
CA ALA A 157 -34.01 -38.06 48.91
C ALA A 157 -34.96 -37.60 50.03
N PRO A 158 -35.26 -36.29 50.13
CA PRO A 158 -36.12 -35.79 51.18
C PRO A 158 -37.61 -36.00 50.88
N ASP A 159 -38.41 -36.12 51.93
CA ASP A 159 -39.86 -36.33 51.84
C ASP A 159 -40.54 -35.19 51.06
N GLY A 160 -41.25 -35.51 49.97
CA GLY A 160 -41.96 -34.51 49.15
C GLY A 160 -41.10 -33.80 48.10
N HIS A 161 -39.90 -34.30 47.80
CA HIS A 161 -39.04 -33.83 46.72
C HIS A 161 -38.43 -35.03 45.98
N PRO A 162 -38.23 -34.98 44.64
CA PRO A 162 -37.54 -36.05 43.93
C PRO A 162 -36.10 -36.26 44.43
N PRO A 163 -35.53 -37.48 44.32
CA PRO A 163 -34.16 -37.72 44.72
C PRO A 163 -33.17 -36.87 43.90
N VAL A 164 -32.14 -36.39 44.58
CA VAL A 164 -31.05 -35.57 44.05
C VAL A 164 -29.76 -36.36 44.14
N ARG A 165 -28.98 -36.32 43.05
CA ARG A 165 -27.66 -36.92 42.92
C ARG A 165 -26.85 -36.07 41.95
N ARG A 166 -26.37 -34.91 42.39
CA ARG A 166 -25.74 -33.90 41.54
C ARG A 166 -24.63 -33.16 42.28
N HIS A 167 -23.57 -32.77 41.55
CA HIS A 167 -22.48 -31.95 42.07
C HIS A 167 -22.97 -30.59 42.58
N LEU A 168 -22.47 -30.20 43.76
CA LEU A 168 -22.74 -28.92 44.41
C LEU A 168 -21.85 -27.81 43.85
N VAL A 169 -20.60 -28.13 43.53
CA VAL A 169 -19.60 -27.16 43.08
C VAL A 169 -19.24 -27.50 41.64
N THR A 170 -19.30 -26.51 40.76
CA THR A 170 -18.94 -26.69 39.35
C THR A 170 -17.98 -25.60 38.91
N ALA A 171 -17.02 -25.96 38.05
CA ALA A 171 -16.15 -25.01 37.38
C ALA A 171 -16.05 -25.36 35.88
N PRO A 172 -16.05 -24.38 34.97
CA PRO A 172 -15.93 -24.64 33.55
C PRO A 172 -14.56 -25.22 33.19
N VAL A 173 -14.54 -26.20 32.27
CA VAL A 173 -13.32 -26.83 31.74
C VAL A 173 -13.39 -26.94 30.22
N THR A 174 -12.24 -27.03 29.57
CA THR A 174 -12.10 -27.32 28.13
C THR A 174 -11.38 -28.64 27.92
N ILE A 175 -11.61 -29.26 26.76
CA ILE A 175 -10.80 -30.39 26.29
C ILE A 175 -10.03 -29.92 25.06
N ASP A 176 -8.71 -29.94 25.14
CA ASP A 176 -7.81 -29.65 24.03
C ASP A 176 -7.30 -30.97 23.42
N LEU A 177 -7.30 -31.04 22.09
CA LEU A 177 -6.73 -32.15 21.32
C LEU A 177 -5.41 -31.68 20.69
N ASP A 178 -4.32 -32.35 21.01
CA ASP A 178 -3.05 -32.16 20.30
C ASP A 178 -3.10 -32.90 18.96
N ASP A 179 -3.13 -32.15 17.86
CA ASP A 179 -3.21 -32.70 16.49
C ASP A 179 -2.00 -33.56 16.10
N THR A 180 -0.86 -33.41 16.78
CA THR A 180 0.37 -34.15 16.48
C THR A 180 0.43 -35.47 17.23
N THR A 181 0.10 -35.45 18.53
CA THR A 181 0.23 -36.62 19.41
C THR A 181 -1.09 -37.38 19.59
N GLY A 182 -2.23 -36.73 19.30
CA GLY A 182 -3.56 -37.22 19.61
C GLY A 182 -3.87 -37.20 21.12
N ARG A 183 -3.09 -36.48 21.94
CA ARG A 183 -3.35 -36.34 23.38
C ARG A 183 -4.60 -35.49 23.62
N LEU A 184 -5.46 -35.94 24.53
CA LEU A 184 -6.57 -35.14 25.07
C LEU A 184 -6.19 -34.58 26.43
N THR A 185 -6.33 -33.27 26.60
CA THR A 185 -6.03 -32.56 27.85
C THR A 185 -7.24 -31.79 28.32
N VAL A 186 -7.72 -32.10 29.53
CA VAL A 186 -8.77 -31.36 30.22
C VAL A 186 -8.13 -30.29 31.08
N SER A 187 -8.41 -29.03 30.80
CA SER A 187 -7.85 -27.89 31.53
C SER A 187 -8.96 -27.02 32.10
N ARG A 188 -8.68 -26.34 33.21
CA ARG A 188 -9.64 -25.37 33.76
C ARG A 188 -9.68 -24.11 32.91
N VAL A 189 -10.88 -23.57 32.73
CA VAL A 189 -11.03 -22.22 32.17
C VAL A 189 -10.80 -21.22 33.30
N ASP A 190 -10.25 -20.05 32.96
CA ASP A 190 -10.04 -18.92 33.88
C ASP A 190 -11.40 -18.26 34.22
N ALA A 191 -12.24 -19.01 34.92
CA ALA A 191 -13.55 -18.63 35.38
C ALA A 191 -13.80 -19.25 36.75
N ALA A 192 -14.50 -18.49 37.59
CA ALA A 192 -14.73 -18.82 38.99
C ALA A 192 -15.61 -20.07 39.12
N ALA A 193 -15.39 -20.87 40.17
CA ALA A 193 -16.30 -21.96 40.49
C ALA A 193 -17.61 -21.40 41.08
N ASP A 194 -18.70 -22.13 40.89
CA ASP A 194 -20.03 -21.75 41.37
C ASP A 194 -20.66 -22.86 42.23
N VAL A 195 -21.66 -22.48 43.03
CA VAL A 195 -22.49 -23.38 43.82
C VAL A 195 -23.87 -23.55 43.18
N GLU A 196 -24.20 -24.79 42.83
CA GLU A 196 -25.46 -25.17 42.21
C GLU A 196 -26.43 -25.73 43.25
N LEU A 197 -27.54 -25.03 43.48
CA LEU A 197 -28.65 -25.45 44.35
C LEU A 197 -30.00 -25.45 43.63
N ASP A 198 -30.01 -25.20 42.32
CA ASP A 198 -31.18 -25.13 41.45
C ASP A 198 -31.94 -26.47 41.33
N MET A 199 -31.29 -27.59 41.66
CA MET A 199 -31.94 -28.90 41.72
C MET A 199 -32.91 -29.07 42.91
N LEU A 200 -32.95 -28.11 43.85
CA LEU A 200 -33.79 -28.13 45.04
C LEU A 200 -34.98 -27.16 44.89
N ASP A 201 -36.13 -27.54 45.44
CA ASP A 201 -37.28 -26.62 45.53
C ASP A 201 -36.92 -25.36 46.36
N PRO A 202 -37.35 -24.15 45.97
CA PRO A 202 -36.98 -22.90 46.63
C PRO A 202 -37.23 -22.85 48.14
N GLY A 203 -38.26 -23.56 48.64
CA GLY A 203 -38.56 -23.64 50.07
C GLY A 203 -37.56 -24.46 50.89
N ARG A 204 -36.63 -25.18 50.25
CA ARG A 204 -35.57 -25.98 50.89
C ARG A 204 -34.20 -25.33 50.79
N VAL A 205 -34.05 -24.34 49.93
CA VAL A 205 -32.82 -23.55 49.81
C VAL A 205 -32.85 -22.48 50.91
N PRO A 206 -31.77 -22.29 51.69
CA PRO A 206 -31.70 -21.26 52.72
C PRO A 206 -31.88 -19.84 52.13
N ASN A 207 -32.10 -18.86 53.02
CA ASN A 207 -32.24 -17.45 52.68
C ASN A 207 -31.24 -17.01 51.58
N PRO A 208 -31.67 -16.30 50.52
CA PRO A 208 -30.81 -15.80 49.44
C PRO A 208 -29.46 -15.22 49.86
N GLY A 209 -29.40 -14.53 51.01
CA GLY A 209 -28.14 -13.99 51.54
C GLY A 209 -27.07 -15.05 51.81
N HIS A 210 -27.44 -16.20 52.40
CA HIS A 210 -26.49 -17.29 52.67
C HIS A 210 -26.04 -17.99 51.38
N VAL A 211 -26.92 -18.07 50.37
CA VAL A 211 -26.56 -18.63 49.07
C VAL A 211 -25.52 -17.75 48.37
N ASN A 212 -25.66 -16.43 48.46
CA ASN A 212 -24.67 -15.50 47.91
C ASN A 212 -23.31 -15.64 48.62
N GLU A 213 -23.28 -15.76 49.96
CA GLU A 213 -22.03 -16.01 50.70
C GLU A 213 -21.35 -17.34 50.29
N LEU A 214 -22.14 -18.38 49.99
CA LEU A 214 -21.61 -19.66 49.50
C LEU A 214 -21.05 -19.53 48.08
N ARG A 215 -21.72 -18.78 47.20
CA ARG A 215 -21.23 -18.49 45.85
C ARG A 215 -19.97 -17.64 45.85
N GLU A 216 -19.89 -16.62 46.69
CA GLU A 216 -18.67 -15.81 46.87
C GLU A 216 -17.50 -16.67 47.36
N HIS A 217 -17.75 -17.60 48.28
CA HIS A 217 -16.73 -18.54 48.75
C HIS A 217 -16.28 -19.49 47.63
N ALA A 218 -17.22 -20.05 46.84
CA ALA A 218 -16.88 -20.90 45.70
C ALA A 218 -16.07 -20.14 44.64
N ALA A 219 -16.44 -18.89 44.37
CA ALA A 219 -15.75 -18.07 43.40
C ALA A 219 -14.30 -17.76 43.77
N ALA A 220 -13.99 -17.77 45.08
CA ALA A 220 -12.64 -17.55 45.62
C ALA A 220 -11.76 -18.82 45.65
N LEU A 221 -12.29 -19.99 45.26
CA LEU A 221 -11.53 -21.24 45.30
C LEU A 221 -10.42 -21.28 44.25
N ALA A 222 -9.19 -21.51 44.70
CA ALA A 222 -8.04 -21.71 43.82
C ALA A 222 -8.13 -23.05 43.04
N GLY A 223 -8.72 -24.07 43.66
CA GLY A 223 -8.81 -25.45 43.17
C GLY A 223 -10.18 -26.07 43.44
N LEU A 224 -10.48 -27.18 42.74
CA LEU A 224 -11.57 -28.08 43.12
C LEU A 224 -11.01 -29.34 43.79
N GLY A 225 -10.05 -29.16 44.70
CA GLY A 225 -9.45 -30.23 45.49
C GLY A 225 -10.39 -30.75 46.58
N PRO A 226 -10.07 -31.91 47.18
CA PRO A 226 -10.91 -32.55 48.19
C PRO A 226 -11.08 -31.72 49.46
N ASP A 227 -10.07 -30.95 49.85
CA ASP A 227 -10.10 -30.12 51.06
C ASP A 227 -10.99 -28.90 50.86
N GLU A 228 -10.76 -28.12 49.79
CA GLU A 228 -11.54 -26.91 49.48
C GLU A 228 -13.01 -27.22 49.23
N VAL A 229 -13.28 -28.22 48.39
CA VAL A 229 -14.65 -28.65 48.08
C VAL A 229 -15.30 -29.24 49.32
N GLY A 230 -14.56 -29.97 50.15
CA GLY A 230 -15.08 -30.58 51.36
C GLY A 230 -15.54 -29.56 52.41
N GLU A 231 -14.81 -28.47 52.60
CA GLU A 231 -15.25 -27.37 53.47
C GLU A 231 -16.56 -26.74 52.99
N LEU A 232 -16.64 -26.42 51.70
CA LEU A 232 -17.83 -25.82 51.11
C LEU A 232 -19.02 -26.79 51.13
N ALA A 233 -18.81 -28.05 50.76
CA ALA A 233 -19.83 -29.09 50.77
C ALA A 233 -20.37 -29.33 52.19
N ARG A 234 -19.53 -29.35 53.24
CA ARG A 234 -19.98 -29.40 54.65
C ARG A 234 -20.89 -28.24 55.00
N ARG A 235 -20.50 -27.01 54.65
CA ARG A 235 -21.32 -25.82 54.92
C ARG A 235 -22.67 -25.93 54.22
N VAL A 236 -22.70 -26.39 52.97
CA VAL A 236 -23.93 -26.58 52.22
C VAL A 236 -24.83 -27.63 52.87
N VAL A 237 -24.36 -28.86 53.13
CA VAL A 237 -25.22 -29.93 53.67
C VAL A 237 -25.73 -29.64 55.08
N HIS A 238 -24.91 -29.05 55.97
CA HIS A 238 -25.36 -28.66 57.31
C HIS A 238 -26.38 -27.52 57.29
N THR A 239 -26.41 -26.73 56.22
CA THR A 239 -27.42 -25.67 56.03
C THR A 239 -28.73 -26.24 55.47
N LEU A 240 -28.64 -27.28 54.62
CA LEU A 240 -29.80 -27.88 53.96
C LEU A 240 -30.56 -28.90 54.85
N ASP A 241 -29.86 -29.67 55.68
CA ASP A 241 -30.45 -30.72 56.52
C ASP A 241 -29.75 -30.82 57.87
N ALA A 242 -30.53 -30.96 58.95
CA ALA A 242 -30.01 -31.11 60.31
C ALA A 242 -29.23 -32.42 60.50
N GLY A 243 -29.53 -33.45 59.69
CA GLY A 243 -28.77 -34.70 59.64
C GLY A 243 -27.71 -34.74 58.54
N GLY A 244 -27.39 -33.60 57.93
CA GLY A 244 -26.46 -33.53 56.81
C GLY A 244 -25.05 -33.98 57.17
N GLU A 245 -24.39 -34.69 56.26
CA GLU A 245 -23.04 -35.24 56.47
C GLU A 245 -22.18 -35.09 55.21
N TYR A 246 -20.91 -34.75 55.36
CA TYR A 246 -19.92 -34.85 54.29
C TYR A 246 -19.03 -36.07 54.50
N ARG A 247 -18.87 -36.89 53.46
CA ARG A 247 -17.99 -38.06 53.46
C ARG A 247 -16.94 -37.93 52.36
N ASP A 248 -15.69 -38.14 52.72
CA ASP A 248 -14.60 -38.16 51.75
C ASP A 248 -14.54 -39.52 51.02
N LEU A 249 -15.48 -39.69 50.08
CA LEU A 249 -15.63 -40.89 49.27
C LEU A 249 -15.50 -40.55 47.78
N ALA A 250 -14.73 -41.35 47.05
CA ALA A 250 -14.65 -41.27 45.59
C ALA A 250 -15.91 -41.86 44.92
N ALA A 251 -16.51 -42.89 45.51
CA ALA A 251 -17.72 -43.54 45.00
C ALA A 251 -18.99 -42.81 45.50
N VAL A 252 -19.93 -42.57 44.59
CA VAL A 252 -21.19 -41.89 44.90
C VAL A 252 -22.22 -42.89 45.46
N PRO A 253 -22.72 -42.70 46.70
CA PRO A 253 -23.73 -43.59 47.30
C PRO A 253 -25.12 -43.42 46.67
N ALA A 254 -26.04 -44.34 46.99
CA ALA A 254 -27.45 -44.20 46.65
C ALA A 254 -28.13 -43.09 47.47
N PRO A 255 -29.16 -42.39 46.93
CA PRO A 255 -29.94 -41.38 47.64
C PRO A 255 -30.44 -41.86 49.00
N ALA A 256 -30.17 -41.07 50.04
CA ALA A 256 -30.57 -41.33 51.42
C ALA A 256 -31.52 -40.24 51.94
N ARG A 257 -32.20 -40.52 53.06
CA ARG A 257 -33.15 -39.57 53.68
C ARG A 257 -32.49 -38.25 54.10
N HIS A 258 -31.25 -38.32 54.59
CA HIS A 258 -30.45 -37.17 55.00
C HIS A 258 -29.52 -36.70 53.89
N ALA A 259 -29.18 -35.42 53.88
CA ALA A 259 -28.34 -34.82 52.86
C ALA A 259 -26.88 -35.31 53.02
N VAL A 260 -26.38 -36.11 52.08
CA VAL A 260 -24.99 -36.58 52.11
C VAL A 260 -24.23 -35.95 50.94
N ALA A 261 -23.12 -35.27 51.21
CA ALA A 261 -22.20 -34.81 50.17
C ALA A 261 -20.93 -35.66 50.14
N VAL A 262 -20.46 -35.99 48.94
CA VAL A 262 -19.21 -36.74 48.72
C VAL A 262 -18.32 -36.07 47.69
N TYR A 263 -17.00 -36.14 47.82
CA TYR A 263 -16.08 -35.41 46.93
C TYR A 263 -16.26 -35.75 45.44
N ALA A 264 -16.25 -37.04 45.10
CA ALA A 264 -16.51 -37.63 43.77
C ALA A 264 -16.45 -36.66 42.55
N PRO A 265 -15.25 -36.24 42.10
CA PRO A 265 -15.11 -35.30 41.00
C PRO A 265 -15.38 -35.95 39.63
N ALA A 266 -15.97 -35.20 38.72
CA ALA A 266 -16.27 -35.66 37.36
C ALA A 266 -16.22 -34.55 36.32
N VAL A 267 -15.78 -34.88 35.10
CA VAL A 267 -15.95 -34.02 33.92
C VAL A 267 -17.32 -34.32 33.32
N ILE A 268 -18.16 -33.30 33.21
CA ILE A 268 -19.57 -33.41 32.85
C ILE A 268 -19.81 -32.66 31.55
N LEU A 269 -20.42 -33.34 30.59
CA LEU A 269 -20.99 -32.71 29.39
C LEU A 269 -22.50 -32.52 29.60
N ARG A 270 -22.95 -31.28 29.63
CA ARG A 270 -24.37 -30.94 29.83
C ARG A 270 -24.81 -29.78 28.94
N ARG A 271 -26.11 -29.49 28.92
CA ARG A 271 -26.64 -28.28 28.27
C ARG A 271 -26.30 -27.06 29.11
N ARG A 272 -25.89 -25.96 28.46
CA ARG A 272 -25.64 -24.68 29.13
C ARG A 272 -26.88 -24.22 29.90
N SER A 273 -26.66 -23.74 31.12
CA SER A 273 -27.72 -23.19 31.94
C SER A 273 -28.28 -21.91 31.31
N GLN A 274 -29.61 -21.80 31.25
CA GLN A 274 -30.30 -20.58 30.84
C GLN A 274 -30.49 -19.58 31.99
N GLN A 275 -29.97 -19.90 33.18
CA GLN A 275 -30.09 -19.06 34.37
C GLN A 275 -29.43 -17.69 34.20
N GLY A 276 -28.32 -17.59 33.47
CA GLY A 276 -27.67 -16.30 33.20
C GLY A 276 -28.58 -15.30 32.46
N LEU A 277 -29.49 -15.76 31.60
CA LEU A 277 -30.47 -14.87 30.95
C LEU A 277 -31.48 -14.31 31.95
N VAL A 278 -31.86 -15.11 32.96
CA VAL A 278 -32.77 -14.68 34.02
C VAL A 278 -32.12 -13.57 34.83
N GLU A 279 -30.87 -13.75 35.23
CA GLU A 279 -30.08 -12.74 35.97
C GLU A 279 -29.88 -11.45 35.16
N ILE A 280 -29.65 -11.56 33.84
CA ILE A 280 -29.59 -10.40 32.93
C ILE A 280 -30.92 -9.64 32.93
N PHE A 281 -32.06 -10.33 32.85
CA PHE A 281 -33.36 -9.67 32.89
C PHE A 281 -33.63 -8.99 34.24
N GLU A 282 -33.25 -9.62 35.35
CA GLU A 282 -33.33 -9.03 36.69
C GLU A 282 -32.44 -7.77 36.79
N THR A 283 -31.22 -7.82 36.28
CA THR A 283 -30.29 -6.68 36.23
C THR A 283 -30.87 -5.53 35.39
N ILE A 284 -31.49 -5.83 34.24
CA ILE A 284 -32.15 -4.82 33.40
C ILE A 284 -33.32 -4.18 34.15
N VAL A 285 -34.12 -4.98 34.87
CA VAL A 285 -35.23 -4.47 35.69
C VAL A 285 -34.71 -3.52 36.78
N GLU A 286 -33.65 -3.89 37.49
CA GLU A 286 -33.03 -3.03 38.51
C GLU A 286 -32.51 -1.72 37.92
N GLN A 287 -31.83 -1.77 36.76
CA GLN A 287 -31.32 -0.58 36.08
C GLN A 287 -32.43 0.34 35.58
N LEU A 288 -33.51 -0.20 35.03
CA LEU A 288 -34.66 0.57 34.57
C LEU A 288 -35.41 1.22 35.76
N ALA A 289 -35.58 0.47 36.85
CA ALA A 289 -36.21 0.97 38.06
C ALA A 289 -35.37 2.07 38.74
N GLY A 290 -34.05 1.86 38.82
CA GLY A 290 -33.12 2.81 39.44
C GLY A 290 -32.90 4.08 38.62
N SER A 291 -32.83 3.98 37.29
CA SER A 291 -32.64 5.14 36.41
C SER A 291 -33.91 5.95 36.15
N GLY A 292 -35.09 5.33 36.28
CA GLY A 292 -36.37 5.98 35.97
C GLY A 292 -36.51 6.40 34.50
N GLN A 293 -35.70 5.85 33.60
CA GLN A 293 -35.70 6.17 32.17
C GLN A 293 -35.58 4.89 31.33
N VAL A 294 -36.29 4.87 30.20
CA VAL A 294 -36.16 3.78 29.22
C VAL A 294 -35.24 4.23 28.09
N PRO A 295 -34.15 3.50 27.80
CA PRO A 295 -33.28 3.80 26.66
C PRO A 295 -34.08 3.90 25.36
N ALA A 296 -33.75 4.89 24.51
CA ALA A 296 -34.49 5.16 23.27
C ALA A 296 -34.56 3.96 22.30
N GLY A 297 -33.57 3.07 22.32
CA GLY A 297 -33.59 1.84 21.53
C GLY A 297 -34.56 0.77 22.04
N LEU A 298 -34.88 0.79 23.34
CA LEU A 298 -35.83 -0.14 23.97
C LEU A 298 -37.26 0.38 23.97
N ALA A 299 -37.45 1.70 23.87
CA ALA A 299 -38.78 2.32 23.89
C ALA A 299 -39.74 1.75 22.82
N PRO A 300 -39.31 1.46 21.57
CA PRO A 300 -40.18 0.84 20.55
C PRO A 300 -40.63 -0.60 20.87
N LEU A 301 -39.92 -1.32 21.76
CA LEU A 301 -40.35 -2.65 22.21
C LEU A 301 -41.53 -2.59 23.19
N VAL A 302 -41.66 -1.45 23.87
CA VAL A 302 -42.64 -1.21 24.94
C VAL A 302 -43.82 -0.36 24.43
N ASP A 303 -43.55 0.51 23.46
CA ASP A 303 -44.50 1.42 22.84
C ASP A 303 -44.29 1.43 21.31
N PRO A 304 -45.11 0.71 20.53
CA PRO A 304 -44.95 0.58 19.08
C PRO A 304 -45.05 1.91 18.32
N ASP A 305 -45.75 2.89 18.87
CA ASP A 305 -45.93 4.22 18.26
C ASP A 305 -44.76 5.15 18.57
N HIS A 306 -43.86 4.76 19.49
CA HIS A 306 -42.68 5.53 19.82
C HIS A 306 -41.68 5.52 18.66
N ARG A 307 -41.47 6.69 18.06
CA ARG A 307 -40.45 6.89 17.03
C ARG A 307 -39.14 7.33 17.69
N PRO A 308 -38.08 6.52 17.63
CA PRO A 308 -36.80 6.91 18.19
C PRO A 308 -36.30 8.18 17.49
N PRO A 309 -35.68 9.11 18.24
CA PRO A 309 -35.18 10.36 17.68
C PRO A 309 -34.17 10.08 16.57
N ARG A 310 -34.22 10.90 15.51
CA ARG A 310 -33.28 10.79 14.39
C ARG A 310 -31.84 10.90 14.92
N PRO A 311 -30.89 10.10 14.42
CA PRO A 311 -29.48 10.26 14.77
C PRO A 311 -29.07 11.72 14.52
N ALA A 312 -28.40 12.34 15.48
CA ALA A 312 -27.81 13.65 15.25
C ALA A 312 -26.84 13.53 14.06
N ALA A 313 -26.90 14.49 13.13
CA ALA A 313 -25.93 14.53 12.03
C ALA A 313 -24.53 14.69 12.66
N GLY A 314 -23.68 13.67 12.45
CA GLY A 314 -22.30 13.72 12.92
C GLY A 314 -21.50 14.75 12.11
N PRO A 315 -20.38 15.27 12.68
CA PRO A 315 -19.49 16.19 11.96
C PRO A 315 -18.71 15.53 10.81
N VAL A 316 -18.67 14.20 10.75
CA VAL A 316 -17.88 13.41 9.78
C VAL A 316 -18.82 12.59 8.88
N GLU A 317 -18.61 12.64 7.56
CA GLU A 317 -19.46 12.01 6.53
C GLU A 317 -19.36 10.47 6.47
N GLY A 318 -18.61 9.86 7.39
CA GLY A 318 -18.40 8.41 7.47
C GLY A 318 -17.48 7.88 6.38
N ALA A 319 -17.64 6.60 6.01
CA ALA A 319 -16.78 5.96 4.99
C ALA A 319 -17.27 6.12 3.55
N LEU A 320 -18.39 6.81 3.35
CA LEU A 320 -18.97 7.04 2.04
C LEU A 320 -18.33 8.29 1.44
N VAL A 321 -17.39 8.12 0.51
CA VAL A 321 -16.74 9.24 -0.16
C VAL A 321 -17.43 9.47 -1.49
N ARG A 322 -18.04 10.64 -1.68
CA ARG A 322 -18.61 11.03 -2.97
C ARG A 322 -17.59 11.83 -3.76
N VAL A 323 -17.29 11.35 -4.96
CA VAL A 323 -16.51 12.12 -5.95
C VAL A 323 -17.44 12.33 -7.13
N ASP A 324 -17.84 13.57 -7.41
CA ASP A 324 -18.89 13.90 -8.39
C ASP A 324 -20.18 13.07 -8.20
N GLU A 325 -20.50 12.18 -9.15
CA GLU A 325 -21.68 11.31 -9.12
C GLU A 325 -21.41 9.87 -8.63
N ASP A 326 -20.15 9.46 -8.45
CA ASP A 326 -19.83 8.11 -7.95
C ASP A 326 -19.61 8.11 -6.43
N ASP A 327 -20.17 7.09 -5.78
CA ASP A 327 -20.01 6.82 -4.36
C ASP A 327 -18.96 5.71 -4.14
N PHE A 328 -17.96 6.00 -3.31
CA PHE A 328 -16.88 5.06 -2.95
C PHE A 328 -17.02 4.62 -1.50
N LEU A 329 -16.93 3.31 -1.28
CA LEU A 329 -16.95 2.66 0.03
C LEU A 329 -15.77 1.69 0.14
N PRO A 330 -15.28 1.38 1.35
CA PRO A 330 -14.21 0.40 1.55
C PRO A 330 -14.54 -1.01 1.04
N LEU A 331 -15.83 -1.30 0.88
CA LEU A 331 -16.36 -2.57 0.37
C LEU A 331 -17.27 -2.29 -0.82
N PRO A 332 -17.20 -3.09 -1.90
CA PRO A 332 -18.08 -2.93 -3.05
C PRO A 332 -19.53 -3.24 -2.64
N VAL A 333 -20.46 -2.36 -2.96
CA VAL A 333 -21.88 -2.52 -2.63
C VAL A 333 -22.73 -2.33 -3.89
N ASN A 334 -23.88 -3.00 -3.93
CA ASN A 334 -24.90 -2.71 -4.95
C ASN A 334 -25.82 -1.55 -4.53
N ASP A 335 -26.68 -1.08 -5.43
CA ASP A 335 -27.58 0.05 -5.19
C ASP A 335 -28.53 -0.14 -3.99
N THR A 336 -28.92 -1.37 -3.67
CA THR A 336 -29.79 -1.67 -2.53
C THR A 336 -29.01 -1.57 -1.23
N GLN A 337 -27.81 -2.13 -1.19
CA GLN A 337 -26.88 -2.04 -0.06
C GLN A 337 -26.44 -0.60 0.19
N LEU A 338 -26.16 0.16 -0.87
CA LEU A 338 -25.83 1.58 -0.78
C LEU A 338 -26.98 2.40 -0.16
N ARG A 339 -28.23 2.07 -0.52
CA ARG A 339 -29.42 2.68 0.08
C ARG A 339 -29.52 2.38 1.57
N ILE A 340 -29.17 1.16 2.00
CA ILE A 340 -29.13 0.79 3.42
C ILE A 340 -28.07 1.61 4.16
N VAL A 341 -26.87 1.77 3.59
CA VAL A 341 -25.81 2.62 4.17
C VAL A 341 -26.28 4.07 4.32
N ARG A 342 -26.91 4.65 3.30
CA ARG A 342 -27.48 6.01 3.40
C ARG A 342 -28.64 6.10 4.39
N GLN A 343 -29.39 5.01 4.58
CA GLN A 343 -30.57 4.99 5.46
C GLN A 343 -30.19 5.00 6.95
N VAL A 344 -29.08 4.37 7.34
CA VAL A 344 -28.64 4.33 8.75
C VAL A 344 -28.22 5.70 9.29
N ASP A 345 -27.89 6.65 8.41
CA ASP A 345 -27.58 8.04 8.80
C ASP A 345 -28.83 8.87 9.10
N VAL A 346 -29.96 8.49 8.52
CA VAL A 346 -31.20 9.27 8.60
C VAL A 346 -32.26 8.62 9.49
N ALA A 347 -32.12 7.34 9.81
CA ALA A 347 -33.06 6.57 10.61
C ALA A 347 -32.36 5.89 11.78
N ALA A 348 -32.92 6.01 12.99
CA ALA A 348 -32.40 5.34 14.18
C ALA A 348 -32.57 3.82 14.15
N GLN A 349 -33.48 3.32 13.30
CA GLN A 349 -33.72 1.89 13.10
C GLN A 349 -33.85 1.61 11.60
N THR A 350 -33.12 0.60 11.12
CA THR A 350 -33.17 0.16 9.72
C THR A 350 -33.38 -1.34 9.68
N LEU A 351 -34.51 -1.78 9.12
CA LEU A 351 -34.81 -3.19 8.91
C LEU A 351 -34.29 -3.63 7.55
N VAL A 352 -33.41 -4.63 7.54
CA VAL A 352 -32.84 -5.20 6.30
C VAL A 352 -33.38 -6.61 6.10
N GLN A 353 -34.15 -6.81 5.02
CA GLN A 353 -34.67 -8.11 4.63
C GLN A 353 -33.96 -8.60 3.36
N GLY A 354 -33.68 -9.90 3.28
CA GLY A 354 -33.11 -10.52 2.08
C GLY A 354 -33.20 -12.05 2.11
N PRO A 355 -33.28 -12.75 0.98
CA PRO A 355 -33.11 -14.20 0.91
C PRO A 355 -31.73 -14.66 1.46
N PRO A 356 -31.54 -15.97 1.72
CA PRO A 356 -30.21 -16.51 2.04
C PRO A 356 -29.22 -16.22 0.90
N GLY A 357 -27.98 -15.88 1.23
CA GLY A 357 -26.94 -15.61 0.23
C GLY A 357 -26.93 -14.20 -0.39
N THR A 358 -27.86 -13.30 -0.06
CA THR A 358 -27.89 -11.93 -0.62
C THR A 358 -26.91 -10.95 0.02
N GLY A 359 -25.80 -11.43 0.57
CA GLY A 359 -24.73 -10.59 1.11
C GLY A 359 -25.10 -9.77 2.35
N LYS A 360 -25.97 -10.28 3.24
CA LYS A 360 -26.26 -9.60 4.52
C LYS A 360 -25.01 -9.37 5.37
N THR A 361 -24.18 -10.39 5.51
CA THR A 361 -22.88 -10.33 6.21
C THR A 361 -21.97 -9.26 5.59
N HIS A 362 -21.96 -9.18 4.26
CA HIS A 362 -21.22 -8.15 3.53
C HIS A 362 -21.79 -6.75 3.76
N THR A 363 -23.11 -6.63 3.82
CA THR A 363 -23.81 -5.37 4.14
C THR A 363 -23.49 -4.94 5.57
N ALA A 364 -23.45 -5.87 6.53
CA ALA A 364 -23.06 -5.59 7.90
C ALA A 364 -21.61 -5.09 8.00
N ALA A 365 -20.68 -5.69 7.26
CA ALA A 365 -19.29 -5.22 7.19
C ALA A 365 -19.18 -3.82 6.58
N ALA A 366 -19.95 -3.52 5.53
CA ALA A 366 -20.00 -2.18 4.92
C ALA A 366 -20.56 -1.13 5.89
N LEU A 367 -21.63 -1.48 6.62
CA LEU A 367 -22.20 -0.62 7.66
C LEU A 367 -21.21 -0.39 8.81
N LEU A 368 -20.49 -1.42 9.24
CA LEU A 368 -19.46 -1.30 10.27
C LEU A 368 -18.36 -0.33 9.85
N ALA A 369 -17.81 -0.51 8.64
CA ALA A 369 -16.81 0.40 8.11
C ALA A 369 -17.30 1.85 8.07
N HIS A 370 -18.55 2.04 7.62
CA HIS A 370 -19.17 3.36 7.55
C HIS A 370 -19.38 4.01 8.92
N LEU A 371 -19.96 3.29 9.88
CA LEU A 371 -20.23 3.81 11.23
C LEU A 371 -18.95 4.06 12.03
N LEU A 372 -17.93 3.19 11.89
CA LEU A 372 -16.63 3.39 12.52
C LEU A 372 -15.91 4.63 11.99
N ALA A 373 -15.99 4.89 10.67
CA ALA A 373 -15.45 6.11 10.08
C ALA A 373 -16.16 7.39 10.54
N GLN A 374 -17.40 7.29 11.05
CA GLN A 374 -18.09 8.41 11.73
C GLN A 374 -17.65 8.59 13.19
N GLY A 375 -16.71 7.78 13.69
CA GLY A 375 -16.27 7.78 15.08
C GLY A 375 -17.28 7.15 16.05
N LYS A 376 -18.27 6.38 15.56
CA LYS A 376 -19.28 5.76 16.42
C LYS A 376 -18.76 4.49 17.07
N ARG A 377 -19.21 4.24 18.31
CA ARG A 377 -19.05 2.94 18.98
C ARG A 377 -20.13 2.00 18.47
N VAL A 378 -19.72 0.87 17.89
CA VAL A 378 -20.65 -0.10 17.30
C VAL A 378 -20.54 -1.43 18.03
N LEU A 379 -21.68 -1.95 18.50
CA LEU A 379 -21.80 -3.30 19.04
C LEU A 379 -22.47 -4.19 17.99
N VAL A 380 -21.82 -5.29 17.63
CA VAL A 380 -22.36 -6.29 16.71
C VAL A 380 -22.77 -7.50 17.52
N THR A 381 -24.03 -7.92 17.39
CA THR A 381 -24.56 -9.11 18.04
C THR A 381 -25.09 -10.08 17.00
N ALA A 382 -24.81 -11.37 17.17
CA ALA A 382 -25.40 -12.44 16.37
C ALA A 382 -25.79 -13.60 17.29
N HIS A 383 -26.62 -14.51 16.80
CA HIS A 383 -26.97 -15.70 17.58
C HIS A 383 -25.78 -16.65 17.71
N THR A 384 -24.89 -16.69 16.70
CA THR A 384 -23.76 -17.61 16.67
C THR A 384 -22.41 -16.94 16.51
N ASP A 385 -21.38 -17.52 17.13
CA ASP A 385 -19.99 -17.02 17.07
C ASP A 385 -19.43 -17.04 15.63
N ARG A 386 -19.85 -18.04 14.85
CA ARG A 386 -19.49 -18.16 13.43
C ARG A 386 -19.94 -16.94 12.63
N ALA A 387 -21.15 -16.44 12.88
CA ALA A 387 -21.66 -15.28 12.16
C ALA A 387 -20.85 -14.01 12.47
N LEU A 388 -20.41 -13.83 13.72
CA LEU A 388 -19.52 -12.72 14.11
C LEU A 388 -18.15 -12.81 13.43
N ARG A 389 -17.56 -14.02 13.39
CA ARG A 389 -16.31 -14.27 12.66
C ARG A 389 -16.44 -13.98 11.18
N GLU A 390 -17.51 -14.45 10.53
CA GLU A 390 -17.76 -14.16 9.11
C GLU A 390 -17.90 -12.67 8.81
N VAL A 391 -18.52 -11.87 9.70
CA VAL A 391 -18.57 -10.41 9.56
C VAL A 391 -17.18 -9.80 9.71
N ARG A 392 -16.41 -10.20 10.73
CA ARG A 392 -15.03 -9.73 10.98
C ARG A 392 -14.11 -10.05 9.78
N ASP A 393 -14.26 -11.21 9.17
CA ASP A 393 -13.45 -11.64 8.02
C ASP A 393 -13.76 -10.85 6.73
N LYS A 394 -14.96 -10.25 6.65
CA LYS A 394 -15.36 -9.37 5.54
C LYS A 394 -14.88 -7.93 5.71
N LEU A 395 -14.37 -7.55 6.88
CA LEU A 395 -13.82 -6.21 7.09
C LEU A 395 -12.48 -6.04 6.32
N PRO A 396 -12.25 -4.88 5.68
CA PRO A 396 -10.95 -4.55 5.11
C PRO A 396 -9.79 -4.73 6.09
N ALA A 397 -8.64 -5.18 5.59
CA ALA A 397 -7.47 -5.51 6.40
C ALA A 397 -6.98 -4.34 7.29
N ALA A 398 -7.16 -3.10 6.83
CA ALA A 398 -6.80 -1.90 7.59
C ALA A 398 -7.68 -1.69 8.83
N ILE A 399 -8.97 -2.03 8.77
CA ILE A 399 -9.92 -1.78 9.87
C ILE A 399 -10.24 -3.03 10.70
N ARG A 400 -10.03 -4.23 10.15
CA ARG A 400 -10.27 -5.50 10.86
C ARG A 400 -9.58 -5.58 12.23
N PRO A 401 -8.32 -5.13 12.42
CA PRO A 401 -7.66 -5.13 13.72
C PRO A 401 -8.22 -4.11 14.72
N LEU A 402 -9.04 -3.15 14.26
CA LEU A 402 -9.72 -2.17 15.12
C LEU A 402 -11.04 -2.71 15.68
N SER A 403 -11.49 -3.88 15.21
CA SER A 403 -12.66 -4.56 15.74
C SER A 403 -12.27 -5.50 16.87
N VAL A 404 -12.92 -5.34 18.02
CA VAL A 404 -12.78 -6.25 19.15
C VAL A 404 -13.90 -7.29 19.07
N GLY A 405 -13.53 -8.53 18.77
CA GLY A 405 -14.44 -9.67 18.92
C GLY A 405 -14.32 -10.22 20.33
N VAL A 406 -15.27 -9.91 21.22
CA VAL A 406 -15.40 -10.65 22.48
C VAL A 406 -16.20 -11.91 22.17
N VAL A 407 -15.52 -12.98 21.79
CA VAL A 407 -16.13 -14.26 21.41
C VAL A 407 -15.84 -15.27 22.51
N GLY A 408 -16.47 -15.11 23.68
CA GLY A 408 -16.27 -16.04 24.79
C GLY A 408 -15.02 -15.77 25.64
N SER A 409 -14.85 -16.58 26.69
CA SER A 409 -13.82 -16.44 27.72
C SER A 409 -12.54 -17.25 27.43
N SER A 410 -12.30 -17.63 26.18
CA SER A 410 -11.13 -18.44 25.83
C SER A 410 -9.85 -17.59 25.84
N ARG A 411 -8.71 -18.22 26.17
CA ARG A 411 -7.40 -17.53 26.18
C ARG A 411 -7.04 -16.91 24.82
N GLU A 412 -7.47 -17.52 23.72
CA GLU A 412 -7.27 -16.99 22.36
C GLU A 412 -7.99 -15.65 22.15
N ASP A 413 -9.23 -15.52 22.61
CA ASP A 413 -10.02 -14.30 22.44
C ASP A 413 -9.45 -13.12 23.23
N MET A 414 -8.90 -13.40 24.42
CA MET A 414 -8.20 -12.40 25.23
C MET A 414 -6.86 -11.97 24.62
N SER A 415 -6.17 -12.87 23.90
CA SER A 415 -4.97 -12.53 23.13
C SER A 415 -5.33 -11.65 21.93
N ASP A 416 -6.37 -12.02 21.18
CA ASP A 416 -6.91 -11.23 20.07
C ASP A 416 -7.33 -9.82 20.52
N LEU A 417 -7.97 -9.72 21.69
CA LEU A 417 -8.32 -8.45 22.32
C LEU A 417 -7.07 -7.62 22.64
N LYS A 418 -6.04 -8.20 23.28
CA LYS A 418 -4.78 -7.49 23.58
C LYS A 418 -4.08 -6.99 22.33
N VAL A 419 -4.06 -7.81 21.27
CA VAL A 419 -3.47 -7.43 19.97
C VAL A 419 -4.27 -6.30 19.33
N ALA A 420 -5.60 -6.38 19.32
CA ALA A 420 -6.48 -5.33 18.79
C ALA A 420 -6.28 -4.01 19.55
N VAL A 421 -6.33 -4.04 20.88
CA VAL A 421 -6.10 -2.85 21.72
C VAL A 421 -4.71 -2.26 21.51
N GLY A 422 -3.67 -3.10 21.46
CA GLY A 422 -2.31 -2.66 21.18
C GLY A 422 -2.17 -1.98 19.81
N ARG A 423 -2.81 -2.53 18.77
CA ARG A 423 -2.84 -1.93 17.44
C ARG A 423 -3.64 -0.64 17.38
N ILE A 424 -4.78 -0.55 18.06
CA ILE A 424 -5.58 0.67 18.14
C ILE A 424 -4.75 1.79 18.80
N ALA A 425 -4.07 1.48 19.92
CA ALA A 425 -3.23 2.45 20.62
C ALA A 425 -2.03 2.90 19.76
N ALA A 426 -1.36 1.97 19.07
CA ALA A 426 -0.27 2.29 18.15
C ALA A 426 -0.76 3.16 16.98
N ALA A 427 -1.85 2.77 16.31
CA ALA A 427 -2.43 3.50 15.20
C ALA A 427 -2.88 4.93 15.60
N ALA A 428 -3.39 5.11 16.82
CA ALA A 428 -3.74 6.43 17.34
C ALA A 428 -2.51 7.31 17.66
N THR A 429 -1.36 6.70 17.96
CA THR A 429 -0.12 7.42 18.29
C THR A 429 0.70 7.77 17.04
N GLU A 430 0.68 6.88 16.04
CA GLU A 430 1.39 7.02 14.76
C GLU A 430 0.60 7.84 13.72
N HIS A 431 -0.63 8.26 14.04
CA HIS A 431 -1.45 9.03 13.12
C HIS A 431 -0.86 10.42 12.87
N ASP A 432 -0.62 10.73 11.59
CA ASP A 432 -0.19 12.05 11.13
C ASP A 432 -1.23 12.56 10.11
N ASP A 433 -1.95 13.60 10.51
CA ASP A 433 -3.01 14.23 9.70
C ASP A 433 -2.49 14.66 8.32
N ALA A 434 -1.26 15.21 8.25
CA ALA A 434 -0.71 15.71 6.99
C ALA A 434 -0.39 14.58 6.00
N VAL A 435 0.10 13.44 6.50
CA VAL A 435 0.36 12.26 5.67
C VAL A 435 -0.95 11.61 5.21
N ALA A 436 -1.96 11.57 6.09
CA ALA A 436 -3.29 11.08 5.74
C ALA A 436 -3.94 11.93 4.64
N ASP A 437 -3.90 13.26 4.78
CA ASP A 437 -4.43 14.20 3.79
C ASP A 437 -3.71 14.09 2.44
N ALA A 438 -2.38 13.98 2.45
CA ALA A 438 -1.60 13.75 1.23
C ALA A 438 -2.01 12.43 0.54
N THR A 439 -2.21 11.36 1.32
CA THR A 439 -2.66 10.07 0.78
C THR A 439 -4.05 10.16 0.18
N VAL A 440 -4.97 10.89 0.81
CA VAL A 440 -6.32 11.15 0.27
C VAL A 440 -6.23 11.90 -1.06
N ALA A 441 -5.41 12.95 -1.14
CA ALA A 441 -5.21 13.73 -2.36
C ALA A 441 -4.66 12.85 -3.50
N ASP A 442 -3.68 11.99 -3.21
CA ASP A 442 -3.14 11.04 -4.19
C ASP A 442 -4.20 10.04 -4.67
N CYS A 443 -4.98 9.47 -3.77
CA CYS A 443 -6.09 8.57 -4.13
C CYS A 443 -7.13 9.26 -5.01
N LEU A 444 -7.51 10.51 -4.71
CA LEU A 444 -8.45 11.29 -5.53
C LEU A 444 -7.87 11.57 -6.93
N ALA A 445 -6.59 11.89 -7.04
CA ALA A 445 -5.91 12.07 -8.33
C ALA A 445 -5.89 10.77 -9.16
N VAL A 446 -5.70 9.62 -8.49
CA VAL A 446 -5.77 8.30 -9.15
C VAL A 446 -7.18 8.00 -9.65
N ILE A 447 -8.22 8.29 -8.87
CA ILE A 447 -9.63 8.12 -9.27
C ILE A 447 -9.91 8.92 -10.54
N GLU A 448 -9.50 10.19 -10.56
CA GLU A 448 -9.74 11.07 -11.71
C GLU A 448 -9.04 10.55 -12.98
N ARG A 449 -7.77 10.16 -12.88
CA ARG A 449 -7.03 9.56 -13.99
C ARG A 449 -7.71 8.29 -14.53
N LEU A 450 -8.20 7.42 -13.65
CA LEU A 450 -8.88 6.18 -14.05
C LEU A 450 -10.24 6.46 -14.70
N ARG A 451 -10.97 7.49 -14.25
CA ARG A 451 -12.22 7.94 -14.87
C ARG A 451 -12.01 8.45 -16.29
N LEU A 452 -11.03 9.34 -16.48
CA LEU A 452 -10.67 9.82 -17.81
C LEU A 452 -10.29 8.67 -18.75
N ARG A 453 -9.54 7.69 -18.23
CA ARG A 453 -9.18 6.49 -19.00
C ARG A 453 -10.40 5.64 -19.35
N ARG A 454 -11.33 5.45 -18.41
CA ARG A 454 -12.59 4.72 -18.66
C ARG A 454 -13.43 5.40 -19.73
N LEU A 455 -13.56 6.72 -19.68
CA LEU A 455 -14.28 7.51 -20.68
C LEU A 455 -13.67 7.36 -22.07
N GLU A 456 -12.34 7.45 -22.16
CA GLU A 456 -11.60 7.26 -23.41
C GLU A 456 -11.81 5.87 -23.99
N LEU A 457 -11.64 4.81 -23.18
CA LEU A 457 -11.87 3.43 -23.61
C LEU A 457 -13.32 3.19 -24.02
N HIS A 458 -14.29 3.78 -23.31
CA HIS A 458 -15.70 3.67 -23.66
C HIS A 458 -15.98 4.33 -25.01
N ARG A 459 -15.42 5.52 -25.28
CA ARG A 459 -15.51 6.17 -26.59
C ARG A 459 -14.91 5.31 -27.69
N GLN A 460 -13.72 4.74 -27.46
CA GLN A 460 -13.08 3.84 -28.42
C GLN A 460 -13.97 2.62 -28.72
N LEU A 461 -14.57 2.01 -27.70
CA LEU A 461 -15.48 0.88 -27.86
C LEU A 461 -16.76 1.25 -28.63
N VAL A 462 -17.34 2.42 -28.33
CA VAL A 462 -18.52 2.94 -29.05
C VAL A 462 -18.16 3.23 -30.51
N THR A 463 -17.02 3.86 -30.79
CA THR A 463 -16.55 4.12 -32.16
C THR A 463 -16.33 2.82 -32.93
N ALA A 464 -15.62 1.85 -32.33
CA ALA A 464 -15.40 0.54 -32.94
C ALA A 464 -16.72 -0.17 -33.25
N ARG A 465 -17.68 -0.13 -32.31
CA ARG A 465 -19.00 -0.74 -32.52
C ARG A 465 -19.80 -0.01 -33.59
N ALA A 466 -19.71 1.32 -33.65
CA ALA A 466 -20.34 2.12 -34.69
C ALA A 466 -19.77 1.78 -36.08
N ASP A 467 -18.46 1.59 -36.19
CA ASP A 467 -17.80 1.20 -37.44
C ASP A 467 -18.23 -0.20 -37.91
N GLU A 468 -18.41 -1.16 -37.00
CA GLU A 468 -18.90 -2.51 -37.33
C GLU A 468 -20.33 -2.55 -37.84
N VAL A 469 -21.22 -1.71 -37.29
CA VAL A 469 -22.66 -1.74 -37.56
C VAL A 469 -23.06 -0.75 -38.65
N ARG A 470 -22.17 0.19 -39.03
CA ARG A 470 -22.43 1.15 -40.10
C ARG A 470 -22.69 0.43 -41.43
N GLU A 471 -23.87 0.68 -41.99
CA GLU A 471 -24.17 0.27 -43.36
C GLU A 471 -23.43 1.17 -44.36
N HIS A 472 -22.81 0.55 -45.35
CA HIS A 472 -22.15 1.22 -46.46
C HIS A 472 -22.86 0.82 -47.75
N GLU A 473 -22.90 1.75 -48.70
CA GLU A 473 -23.34 1.51 -50.07
C GLU A 473 -22.20 1.90 -51.02
N HIS A 474 -21.72 0.94 -51.82
CA HIS A 474 -20.66 1.17 -52.79
C HIS A 474 -20.90 0.34 -54.05
N ALA A 475 -21.00 1.00 -55.20
CA ALA A 475 -21.15 0.36 -56.51
C ALA A 475 -22.21 -0.77 -56.56
N GLY A 476 -23.37 -0.55 -55.92
CA GLY A 476 -24.48 -1.51 -55.85
C GLY A 476 -24.36 -2.59 -54.77
N TYR A 477 -23.26 -2.64 -54.00
CA TYR A 477 -23.15 -3.43 -52.78
C TYR A 477 -23.65 -2.63 -51.58
N ARG A 478 -24.58 -3.20 -50.81
CA ARG A 478 -25.13 -2.57 -49.59
C ARG A 478 -25.04 -3.48 -48.38
N GLY A 479 -24.51 -2.98 -47.27
CA GLY A 479 -24.47 -3.64 -45.96
C GLY A 479 -23.25 -3.23 -45.14
N THR A 480 -22.95 -3.92 -44.04
CA THR A 480 -21.70 -3.68 -43.29
C THR A 480 -20.48 -4.06 -44.12
N LEU A 481 -19.31 -3.47 -43.87
CA LEU A 481 -18.06 -3.79 -44.58
C LEU A 481 -17.76 -5.30 -44.58
N ALA A 482 -17.98 -5.97 -43.44
CA ALA A 482 -17.83 -7.42 -43.33
C ALA A 482 -18.80 -8.20 -44.26
N SER A 483 -20.05 -7.73 -44.38
CA SER A 483 -21.04 -8.35 -45.28
C SER A 483 -20.71 -8.12 -46.76
N ILE A 484 -20.12 -6.97 -47.11
CA ILE A 484 -19.69 -6.64 -48.46
C ILE A 484 -18.46 -7.46 -48.82
N ALA A 485 -17.47 -7.52 -47.93
CA ALA A 485 -16.27 -8.34 -48.10
C ALA A 485 -16.60 -9.83 -48.29
N ARG A 486 -17.53 -10.38 -47.50
CA ARG A 486 -17.99 -11.77 -47.66
C ARG A 486 -18.62 -12.02 -49.03
N ARG A 487 -19.50 -11.13 -49.50
CA ARG A 487 -20.12 -11.24 -50.83
C ARG A 487 -19.11 -11.08 -51.97
N LEU A 488 -18.09 -10.24 -51.80
CA LEU A 488 -17.00 -10.12 -52.78
C LEU A 488 -16.20 -11.43 -52.86
N ALA A 489 -15.84 -12.02 -51.72
CA ALA A 489 -15.14 -13.30 -51.66
C ALA A 489 -15.95 -14.45 -52.30
N GLU A 490 -17.28 -14.48 -52.09
CA GLU A 490 -18.17 -15.47 -52.72
C GLU A 490 -18.23 -15.34 -54.25
N ARG A 491 -18.08 -14.12 -54.80
CA ARG A 491 -18.17 -13.84 -56.24
C ARG A 491 -16.83 -13.88 -56.97
N GLU A 492 -15.72 -13.94 -56.23
CA GLU A 492 -14.36 -13.98 -56.76
C GLU A 492 -14.16 -15.05 -57.86
N PRO A 493 -14.66 -16.30 -57.74
CA PRO A 493 -14.43 -17.31 -58.79
C PRO A 493 -15.01 -16.96 -60.16
N ARG A 494 -16.05 -16.13 -60.23
CA ARG A 494 -16.74 -15.76 -61.48
C ARG A 494 -16.15 -14.52 -62.15
N HIS A 495 -15.63 -13.58 -61.36
CA HIS A 495 -15.22 -12.26 -61.85
C HIS A 495 -13.73 -11.95 -61.67
N GLY A 496 -12.97 -12.83 -61.01
CA GLY A 496 -11.56 -12.61 -60.69
C GLY A 496 -10.65 -12.40 -61.90
N TRP A 497 -11.02 -12.95 -63.07
CA TRP A 497 -10.26 -12.79 -64.33
C TRP A 497 -10.09 -11.33 -64.77
N LEU A 498 -11.02 -10.43 -64.41
CA LEU A 498 -10.94 -9.01 -64.75
C LEU A 498 -9.67 -8.34 -64.18
N ARG A 499 -9.19 -8.81 -63.01
CA ARG A 499 -7.99 -8.25 -62.36
C ARG A 499 -6.70 -8.53 -63.14
N THR A 500 -6.69 -9.52 -64.04
CA THR A 500 -5.54 -9.82 -64.90
C THR A 500 -5.40 -8.81 -66.04
N HIS A 501 -6.49 -8.14 -66.43
CA HIS A 501 -6.51 -7.25 -67.59
C HIS A 501 -6.69 -5.77 -67.21
N VAL A 502 -7.30 -5.49 -66.06
CA VAL A 502 -7.61 -4.13 -65.64
C VAL A 502 -7.26 -3.95 -64.17
N HIS A 503 -6.39 -2.96 -63.91
CA HIS A 503 -6.12 -2.49 -62.55
C HIS A 503 -6.96 -1.24 -62.25
N VAL A 504 -8.03 -1.42 -61.48
CA VAL A 504 -8.90 -0.32 -61.03
C VAL A 504 -8.61 -0.03 -59.56
N ARG A 505 -8.51 1.25 -59.20
CA ARG A 505 -8.42 1.67 -57.78
C ARG A 505 -9.79 1.50 -57.12
N ALA A 506 -9.83 1.31 -55.80
CA ALA A 506 -11.06 1.01 -55.05
C ALA A 506 -12.25 1.97 -55.30
N ASP A 507 -11.96 3.23 -55.62
CA ASP A 507 -12.96 4.30 -55.83
C ASP A 507 -13.00 4.82 -57.28
N ALA A 508 -12.23 4.21 -58.20
CA ALA A 508 -12.25 4.65 -59.59
C ALA A 508 -13.50 4.09 -60.29
N PRO A 509 -14.19 4.90 -61.14
CA PRO A 509 -15.26 4.38 -61.97
C PRO A 509 -14.73 3.24 -62.85
N PRO A 510 -15.59 2.29 -63.27
CA PRO A 510 -15.18 1.29 -64.24
C PRO A 510 -14.61 2.02 -65.47
N PRO A 511 -13.46 1.59 -66.00
CA PRO A 511 -12.76 2.34 -67.04
C PRO A 511 -13.53 2.38 -68.37
N LEU A 512 -14.50 1.48 -68.53
CA LEU A 512 -15.47 1.50 -69.62
C LEU A 512 -16.86 1.24 -69.02
N SER A 513 -17.83 2.02 -69.44
CA SER A 513 -19.24 1.77 -69.21
C SER A 513 -19.73 0.56 -70.04
N GLY A 514 -20.88 0.01 -69.67
CA GLY A 514 -21.48 -1.09 -70.43
C GLY A 514 -21.78 -0.71 -71.89
N GLU A 515 -22.16 0.54 -72.13
CA GLU A 515 -22.41 1.06 -73.49
C GLU A 515 -21.12 1.21 -74.27
N GLU A 516 -20.07 1.77 -73.67
CA GLU A 516 -18.74 1.90 -74.31
C GLU A 516 -18.13 0.53 -74.63
N ILE A 517 -18.35 -0.50 -73.80
CA ILE A 517 -17.88 -1.87 -74.11
C ILE A 517 -18.62 -2.42 -75.34
N LEU A 518 -19.92 -2.15 -75.45
CA LEU A 518 -20.72 -2.59 -76.60
C LEU A 518 -20.37 -1.80 -77.86
N GLU A 519 -20.13 -0.50 -77.73
CA GLU A 519 -19.67 0.39 -78.78
C GLU A 519 -18.27 0.01 -79.25
N TRP A 520 -17.31 -0.17 -78.33
CA TRP A 520 -15.95 -0.61 -78.65
C TRP A 520 -15.94 -1.95 -79.39
N ARG A 521 -16.79 -2.90 -78.96
CA ARG A 521 -16.99 -4.15 -79.70
C ARG A 521 -17.54 -3.92 -81.11
N GLY A 522 -18.40 -2.90 -81.29
CA GLY A 522 -18.91 -2.49 -82.59
C GLY A 522 -17.84 -1.85 -83.47
N LEU A 523 -17.08 -0.90 -82.93
CA LEU A 523 -16.01 -0.17 -83.63
C LEU A 523 -14.84 -1.07 -84.03
N LEU A 524 -14.47 -2.05 -83.20
CA LEU A 524 -13.50 -3.10 -83.57
C LEU A 524 -13.95 -3.93 -84.78
N GLY A 525 -15.24 -3.90 -85.12
CA GLY A 525 -15.80 -4.55 -86.31
C GLY A 525 -16.03 -3.62 -87.51
N ASP A 526 -15.74 -2.32 -87.40
CA ASP A 526 -16.01 -1.34 -88.47
C ASP A 526 -14.82 -1.23 -89.42
N GLN A 527 -15.03 -1.58 -90.70
CA GLN A 527 -13.98 -1.56 -91.72
C GLN A 527 -13.60 -0.15 -92.19
N ALA A 528 -14.51 0.83 -92.12
CA ALA A 528 -14.20 2.18 -92.60
C ALA A 528 -13.18 2.89 -91.69
N LEU A 529 -13.23 2.62 -90.38
CA LEU A 529 -12.28 3.16 -89.40
C LEU A 529 -10.88 2.55 -89.53
N ALA A 530 -10.80 1.29 -89.99
CA ALA A 530 -9.53 0.62 -90.23
C ALA A 530 -8.73 1.24 -91.40
N ASP A 531 -9.42 1.87 -92.36
CA ASP A 531 -8.79 2.48 -93.53
C ASP A 531 -8.15 3.86 -93.23
N ASP A 532 -8.55 4.55 -92.15
CA ASP A 532 -8.04 5.88 -91.72
C ASP A 532 -6.81 5.80 -90.77
N GLU A 533 -6.30 4.60 -90.49
CA GLU A 533 -5.28 4.35 -89.46
C GLU A 533 -3.96 5.13 -89.69
N LEU A 534 -3.60 5.39 -90.95
CA LEU A 534 -2.37 6.06 -91.34
C LEU A 534 -2.31 7.55 -90.91
N GLU A 535 -3.37 8.34 -91.12
CA GLU A 535 -3.40 9.76 -90.72
C GLU A 535 -3.53 9.93 -89.19
N SER A 536 -4.20 9.00 -88.52
CA SER A 536 -4.37 9.00 -87.07
C SER A 536 -3.07 8.72 -86.28
N SER A 537 -2.01 8.26 -86.96
CA SER A 537 -0.71 7.93 -86.36
C SER A 537 0.23 9.12 -86.13
N GLY A 538 -0.13 10.32 -86.61
CA GLY A 538 0.64 11.55 -86.41
C GLY A 538 0.67 12.02 -84.94
N ARG A 539 1.84 12.43 -84.42
CA ARG A 539 1.98 12.89 -83.03
C ARG A 539 1.76 14.40 -82.89
N LEU A 540 0.67 14.78 -82.24
CA LEU A 540 0.40 16.17 -81.86
C LEU A 540 1.07 16.52 -80.51
N VAL A 541 1.55 17.76 -80.37
CA VAL A 541 2.01 18.28 -79.07
C VAL A 541 0.79 18.59 -78.22
N ASP A 542 0.76 18.02 -77.02
CA ASP A 542 -0.23 18.40 -76.02
C ASP A 542 0.02 19.85 -75.57
N LEU A 543 -0.91 20.75 -75.90
CA LEU A 543 -0.82 22.18 -75.58
C LEU A 543 -0.83 22.46 -74.07
N THR A 544 -1.24 21.49 -73.23
CA THR A 544 -1.13 21.60 -71.77
C THR A 544 0.29 21.37 -71.26
N THR A 545 1.16 20.77 -72.07
CA THR A 545 2.57 20.51 -71.72
C THR A 545 3.51 21.68 -72.01
N VAL A 546 3.00 22.71 -72.70
CA VAL A 546 3.73 23.94 -73.01
C VAL A 546 3.18 25.07 -72.14
N ALA A 547 4.05 25.90 -71.58
CA ALA A 547 3.61 27.04 -70.78
C ALA A 547 2.84 28.05 -71.65
N PRO A 548 1.73 28.64 -71.14
CA PRO A 548 1.07 29.73 -71.83
C PRO A 548 2.03 30.94 -71.97
N PRO A 549 1.84 31.81 -72.98
CA PRO A 549 2.81 32.87 -73.32
C PRO A 549 3.19 33.77 -72.13
N ALA A 550 2.23 34.12 -71.28
CA ALA A 550 2.48 34.90 -70.06
C ALA A 550 3.38 34.15 -69.06
N GLY A 551 3.10 32.87 -68.82
CA GLY A 551 3.90 32.03 -67.93
C GLY A 551 5.31 31.78 -68.46
N PHE A 552 5.48 31.65 -69.78
CA PHE A 552 6.81 31.55 -70.37
C PHE A 552 7.63 32.84 -70.16
N ALA A 553 7.02 34.02 -70.33
CA ALA A 553 7.69 35.30 -70.11
C ALA A 553 8.16 35.47 -68.65
N GLU A 554 7.36 35.02 -67.68
CA GLU A 554 7.71 35.02 -66.25
C GLU A 554 8.91 34.11 -65.95
N LEU A 555 8.95 32.91 -66.53
CA LEU A 555 10.07 31.98 -66.36
C LEU A 555 11.38 32.56 -66.89
N VAL A 556 11.35 33.23 -68.05
CA VAL A 556 12.52 33.90 -68.64
C VAL A 556 12.97 35.08 -67.78
N ALA A 557 12.04 35.88 -67.27
CA ALA A 557 12.38 37.01 -66.39
C ALA A 557 13.00 36.55 -65.06
N ALA A 558 12.50 35.45 -64.49
CA ALA A 558 13.01 34.86 -63.25
C ALA A 558 14.42 34.29 -63.43
N GLU A 559 14.67 33.56 -64.53
CA GLU A 559 16.01 33.04 -64.85
C GLU A 559 17.02 34.20 -65.03
N ALA A 560 16.64 35.23 -65.79
CA ALA A 560 17.53 36.37 -66.04
C ALA A 560 17.87 37.15 -64.75
N ALA A 561 16.94 37.24 -63.80
CA ALA A 561 17.19 37.86 -62.49
C ALA A 561 18.15 37.03 -61.63
N ALA A 562 17.92 35.71 -61.56
CA ALA A 562 18.79 34.80 -60.81
C ALA A 562 20.20 34.74 -61.41
N ALA A 563 20.32 34.72 -62.74
CA ALA A 563 21.60 34.74 -63.46
C ALA A 563 22.41 36.03 -63.22
N ARG A 564 21.75 37.17 -62.97
CA ARG A 564 22.43 38.43 -62.62
C ARG A 564 22.94 38.41 -61.19
N ALA A 565 22.12 37.94 -60.24
CA ALA A 565 22.50 37.83 -58.83
C ALA A 565 23.69 36.87 -58.65
N ASP A 566 23.67 35.74 -59.35
CA ASP A 566 24.76 34.75 -59.33
C ASP A 566 26.08 35.32 -59.88
N ARG A 567 26.03 36.08 -60.99
CA ARG A 567 27.19 36.73 -61.60
C ARG A 567 27.88 37.77 -60.72
N LEU A 568 27.12 38.51 -59.90
CA LEU A 568 27.70 39.53 -59.00
C LEU A 568 28.61 38.92 -57.93
N LEU A 569 28.50 37.62 -57.67
CA LEU A 569 29.24 36.89 -56.64
C LEU A 569 30.27 35.92 -57.24
N ASP A 570 30.51 35.95 -58.55
CA ASP A 570 31.42 35.02 -59.26
C ASP A 570 32.83 35.00 -58.68
N ASP A 571 33.39 36.16 -58.33
CA ASP A 571 34.74 36.27 -57.77
C ASP A 571 34.91 35.48 -56.45
N HIS A 572 33.82 35.29 -55.70
CA HIS A 572 33.82 34.57 -54.43
C HIS A 572 33.72 33.05 -54.61
N LYS A 573 33.32 32.57 -55.80
CA LYS A 573 33.22 31.14 -56.12
C LYS A 573 34.59 30.47 -56.30
N ALA A 574 35.64 31.26 -56.51
CA ALA A 574 37.02 30.77 -56.57
C ALA A 574 37.55 30.26 -55.21
N HIS A 575 36.83 30.49 -54.11
CA HIS A 575 37.21 30.01 -52.80
C HIS A 575 37.17 28.47 -52.74
N GLN A 576 38.24 27.85 -52.21
CA GLN A 576 38.41 26.39 -52.16
C GLN A 576 37.26 25.61 -51.51
N ALA A 577 36.54 26.24 -50.57
CA ALA A 577 35.41 25.64 -49.87
C ALA A 577 34.05 25.80 -50.57
N PHE A 578 33.96 26.56 -51.67
CA PHE A 578 32.70 26.93 -52.31
C PHE A 578 31.90 25.72 -52.79
N GLU A 579 32.50 24.84 -53.61
CA GLU A 579 31.80 23.65 -54.13
C GLU A 579 31.41 22.66 -53.03
N ALA A 580 32.28 22.47 -52.05
CA ALA A 580 32.01 21.62 -50.89
C ALA A 580 30.83 22.19 -50.06
N LEU A 581 30.77 23.51 -49.90
CA LEU A 581 29.70 24.19 -49.18
C LEU A 581 28.38 24.17 -49.96
N ARG A 582 28.41 24.31 -51.30
CA ARG A 582 27.21 24.24 -52.15
C ARG A 582 26.57 22.85 -52.13
N ALA A 583 27.37 21.80 -51.97
CA ALA A 583 26.88 20.42 -51.82
C ALA A 583 26.16 20.15 -50.48
N VAL A 584 26.32 21.03 -49.48
CA VAL A 584 25.61 20.94 -48.20
C VAL A 584 24.18 21.46 -48.36
N ASP A 585 23.23 20.80 -47.67
CA ASP A 585 21.82 21.22 -47.64
C ASP A 585 21.66 22.71 -47.27
N ALA A 586 20.68 23.37 -47.89
CA ALA A 586 20.44 24.80 -47.72
C ALA A 586 20.16 25.20 -46.27
N THR A 587 19.45 24.35 -45.51
CA THR A 587 19.14 24.60 -44.09
C THR A 587 20.40 24.47 -43.22
N ALA A 588 21.22 23.45 -43.51
CA ALA A 588 22.48 23.22 -42.82
C ALA A 588 23.50 24.35 -43.07
N ARG A 589 23.55 24.89 -44.30
CA ARG A 589 24.34 26.08 -44.65
C ARG A 589 23.95 27.31 -43.85
N GLY A 590 22.64 27.59 -43.73
CA GLY A 590 22.14 28.71 -42.91
C GLY A 590 22.56 28.60 -41.44
N GLY A 591 22.51 27.37 -40.89
CA GLY A 591 22.98 27.08 -39.54
C GLY A 591 24.49 27.29 -39.36
N LEU A 592 25.31 26.89 -40.34
CA LEU A 592 26.76 27.08 -40.32
C LEU A 592 27.15 28.55 -40.34
N ARG A 593 26.54 29.36 -41.21
CA ARG A 593 26.78 30.82 -41.29
C ARG A 593 26.58 31.51 -39.94
N ARG A 594 25.47 31.21 -39.27
CA ARG A 594 25.14 31.80 -37.97
C ARG A 594 26.22 31.49 -36.93
N ARG A 595 26.59 30.22 -36.81
CA ARG A 595 27.59 29.77 -35.82
C ARG A 595 28.97 30.38 -36.05
N LEU A 596 29.43 30.45 -37.31
CA LEU A 596 30.72 31.07 -37.64
C LEU A 596 30.75 32.56 -37.30
N ARG A 597 29.65 33.29 -37.54
CA ARG A 597 29.54 34.70 -37.15
C ARG A 597 29.52 34.89 -35.63
N GLU A 598 28.71 34.10 -34.92
CA GLU A 598 28.67 34.11 -33.46
C GLU A 598 30.05 33.85 -32.83
N LEU A 599 30.79 32.87 -33.34
CA LEU A 599 32.15 32.57 -32.89
C LEU A 599 33.14 33.70 -33.18
N ALA A 600 33.08 34.30 -34.37
CA ALA A 600 33.95 35.41 -34.74
C ALA A 600 33.68 36.67 -33.92
N ASP A 601 32.41 36.94 -33.61
CA ASP A 601 32.00 38.10 -32.83
C ASP A 601 32.38 37.96 -31.35
N GLU A 602 32.12 36.81 -30.72
CA GLU A 602 32.53 36.54 -29.33
C GLU A 602 34.06 36.57 -29.18
N ALA A 603 34.79 35.98 -30.14
CA ALA A 603 36.25 36.04 -30.16
C ALA A 603 36.79 37.47 -30.37
N GLY A 604 36.04 38.31 -31.09
CA GLY A 604 36.35 39.73 -31.26
C GLY A 604 36.02 40.57 -30.03
N ASP A 605 34.94 40.25 -29.31
CA ASP A 605 34.55 40.92 -28.06
C ASP A 605 35.55 40.66 -26.94
N LEU A 606 36.00 39.41 -26.78
CA LEU A 606 37.02 39.06 -25.79
C LEU A 606 38.38 39.69 -26.11
N ALA A 607 38.75 39.80 -27.40
CA ALA A 607 40.01 40.40 -27.83
C ALA A 607 40.06 41.94 -27.68
N ARG A 608 38.91 42.61 -27.55
CA ARG A 608 38.83 44.06 -27.34
C ARG A 608 39.03 44.47 -25.88
N ARG A 609 39.12 43.50 -24.97
CA ARG A 609 39.18 43.74 -23.54
C ARG A 609 40.62 44.09 -23.10
N PRO A 610 40.81 44.95 -22.09
CA PRO A 610 42.11 45.52 -21.75
C PRO A 610 43.00 44.58 -20.90
N GLU A 611 42.51 43.43 -20.44
CA GLU A 611 43.25 42.57 -19.51
C GLU A 611 44.36 41.81 -20.22
N THR A 612 45.59 41.96 -19.73
CA THR A 612 46.83 41.46 -20.37
C THR A 612 46.90 39.94 -20.49
N TRP A 613 46.18 39.20 -19.65
CA TRP A 613 46.13 37.74 -19.70
C TRP A 613 45.17 37.21 -20.78
N MET A 614 44.20 38.02 -21.21
CA MET A 614 43.13 37.65 -22.15
C MET A 614 43.67 37.35 -23.54
N ASP A 615 44.57 38.19 -24.06
CA ASP A 615 45.18 38.01 -25.38
C ASP A 615 45.99 36.72 -25.49
N GLY A 616 46.78 36.42 -24.44
CA GLY A 616 47.54 35.17 -24.35
C GLY A 616 46.63 33.94 -24.28
N ALA A 617 45.56 34.03 -23.50
CA ALA A 617 44.57 32.97 -23.38
C ALA A 617 43.80 32.73 -24.70
N LEU A 618 43.41 33.80 -25.39
CA LEU A 618 42.73 33.73 -26.70
C LEU A 618 43.62 33.12 -27.77
N ALA A 619 44.91 33.47 -27.80
CA ALA A 619 45.88 32.87 -28.72
C ALA A 619 46.05 31.36 -28.46
N ASP A 620 46.13 30.96 -27.19
CA ASP A 620 46.22 29.55 -26.83
C ASP A 620 44.93 28.78 -27.15
N VAL A 621 43.75 29.36 -26.92
CA VAL A 621 42.47 28.75 -27.30
C VAL A 621 42.34 28.60 -28.81
N ARG A 622 42.63 29.65 -29.59
CA ARG A 622 42.58 29.61 -31.06
C ARG A 622 43.55 28.59 -31.65
N THR A 623 44.65 28.30 -30.97
CA THR A 623 45.63 27.28 -31.39
C THR A 623 45.41 25.89 -30.77
N GLY A 624 44.33 25.69 -29.99
CA GLY A 624 43.96 24.41 -29.41
C GLY A 624 44.73 24.02 -28.13
N ARG A 625 45.41 24.98 -27.49
CA ARG A 625 46.16 24.83 -26.23
C ARG A 625 45.37 25.28 -24.98
N GLY A 626 44.05 25.19 -25.00
CA GLY A 626 43.18 25.65 -23.90
C GLY A 626 43.21 24.81 -22.60
N ARG A 627 43.86 23.64 -22.57
CA ARG A 627 43.82 22.73 -21.39
C ARG A 627 44.45 23.31 -20.12
N ALA A 628 45.52 24.10 -20.26
CA ALA A 628 46.16 24.75 -19.11
C ALA A 628 45.22 25.78 -18.45
N TRP A 629 44.39 26.44 -19.26
CA TRP A 629 43.40 27.41 -18.80
C TRP A 629 42.20 26.74 -18.12
N HIS A 630 41.77 25.56 -18.58
CA HIS A 630 40.75 24.75 -17.89
C HIS A 630 41.21 24.32 -16.49
N ALA A 631 42.44 23.82 -16.36
CA ALA A 631 43.00 23.43 -15.07
C ALA A 631 43.12 24.63 -14.10
N ARG A 632 43.48 25.79 -14.64
CA ARG A 632 43.54 27.05 -13.88
C ARG A 632 42.16 27.53 -13.44
N ALA A 633 41.15 27.47 -14.31
CA ALA A 633 39.76 27.80 -13.96
C ALA A 633 39.26 26.94 -12.80
N GLY A 634 39.47 25.61 -12.83
CA GLY A 634 39.04 24.73 -11.74
C GLY A 634 39.69 25.03 -10.38
N GLN A 635 40.95 25.48 -10.38
CA GLN A 635 41.63 25.94 -9.15
C GLN A 635 41.05 27.28 -8.66
N LEU A 636 40.81 28.22 -9.58
CA LEU A 636 40.20 29.52 -9.27
C LEU A 636 38.76 29.38 -8.78
N ASP A 637 37.95 28.49 -9.37
CA ASP A 637 36.59 28.16 -8.94
C ASP A 637 36.57 27.71 -7.48
N THR A 638 37.42 26.75 -7.13
CA THR A 638 37.50 26.18 -5.79
C THR A 638 37.88 27.24 -4.75
N LEU A 639 38.91 28.02 -5.06
CA LEU A 639 39.43 29.04 -4.15
C LEU A 639 38.49 30.25 -4.05
N THR A 640 37.86 30.67 -5.15
CA THR A 640 36.92 31.79 -5.18
C THR A 640 35.66 31.44 -4.39
N ALA A 641 35.11 30.23 -4.58
CA ALA A 641 33.97 29.76 -3.78
C ALA A 641 34.28 29.77 -2.27
N ARG A 642 35.45 29.26 -1.87
CA ARG A 642 35.88 29.29 -0.46
C ARG A 642 36.07 30.72 0.05
N ALA A 643 36.62 31.61 -0.77
CA ALA A 643 36.81 33.01 -0.41
C ALA A 643 35.46 33.73 -0.24
N THR A 644 34.49 33.49 -1.12
CA THR A 644 33.12 34.03 -1.01
C THR A 644 32.44 33.56 0.27
N GLU A 645 32.48 32.26 0.59
CA GLU A 645 31.89 31.72 1.83
C GLU A 645 32.46 32.38 3.09
N LEU A 646 33.78 32.56 3.14
CA LEU A 646 34.46 33.21 4.25
C LEU A 646 34.16 34.72 4.31
N ALA A 647 34.05 35.39 3.16
CA ALA A 647 33.69 36.80 3.08
C ALA A 647 32.23 37.06 3.52
N ASP A 648 31.31 36.17 3.15
CA ASP A 648 29.90 36.22 3.58
C ASP A 648 29.78 35.97 5.09
N THR A 649 30.55 35.02 5.63
CA THR A 649 30.60 34.74 7.07
C THR A 649 31.13 35.94 7.87
N LEU A 650 32.09 36.68 7.31
CA LEU A 650 32.61 37.90 7.92
C LEU A 650 31.58 39.04 7.84
N GLY A 651 30.82 39.10 6.75
CA GLY A 651 29.83 40.14 6.47
C GLY A 651 30.45 41.44 5.96
N PRO A 652 29.72 42.24 5.16
CA PRO A 652 30.25 43.41 4.46
C PRO A 652 30.53 44.61 5.37
N LEU A 653 30.00 44.59 6.61
CA LEU A 653 30.11 45.70 7.55
C LEU A 653 31.21 45.50 8.60
N ARG A 654 31.78 44.29 8.71
CA ARG A 654 32.80 44.00 9.72
C ARG A 654 34.18 44.39 9.23
N THR A 655 34.90 45.19 10.00
CA THR A 655 36.29 45.56 9.72
C THR A 655 37.23 44.81 10.64
N VAL A 656 38.28 44.21 10.09
CA VAL A 656 39.34 43.56 10.85
C VAL A 656 40.66 44.21 10.46
N GLU A 657 41.28 44.91 11.40
CA GLU A 657 42.57 45.53 11.26
C GLU A 657 43.59 44.77 12.11
N VAL A 658 44.73 44.45 11.52
CA VAL A 658 45.82 43.73 12.19
C VAL A 658 47.11 44.51 12.02
N ASP A 659 47.71 44.88 13.15
CA ASP A 659 49.03 45.48 13.22
C ASP A 659 50.09 44.38 13.40
N GLY A 660 50.87 44.14 12.33
CA GLY A 660 51.88 43.08 12.27
C GLY A 660 51.44 41.80 11.54
N GLU A 661 52.20 40.72 11.70
CA GLU A 661 51.89 39.45 11.03
C GLU A 661 50.70 38.72 11.70
N PRO A 662 49.65 38.32 10.94
CA PRO A 662 48.49 37.66 11.53
C PRO A 662 48.72 36.19 11.89
N ALA A 663 49.68 35.50 11.26
CA ALA A 663 49.88 34.05 11.41
C ALA A 663 50.18 33.61 12.86
N PRO A 664 51.04 34.29 13.64
CA PRO A 664 51.29 33.96 15.06
C PRO A 664 50.08 34.20 15.98
N LEU A 665 49.12 35.03 15.55
CA LEU A 665 47.95 35.42 16.34
C LEU A 665 46.79 34.43 16.21
N VAL A 666 46.74 33.62 15.14
CA VAL A 666 45.68 32.63 14.89
C VAL A 666 45.59 31.55 15.99
N PRO A 667 46.70 30.90 16.43
CA PRO A 667 46.63 29.90 17.51
C PRO A 667 46.16 30.50 18.84
N LEU A 668 46.53 31.75 19.12
CA LEU A 668 46.08 32.48 20.31
C LEU A 668 44.58 32.76 20.26
N ALA A 669 44.06 33.17 19.10
CA ALA A 669 42.63 33.36 18.88
C ALA A 669 41.83 32.06 18.97
N GLN A 670 42.35 30.92 18.48
CA GLN A 670 41.70 29.61 18.62
C GLN A 670 41.60 29.17 20.09
N GLN A 671 42.67 29.34 20.87
CA GLN A 671 42.68 29.05 22.31
C GLN A 671 41.71 29.96 23.07
N LEU A 672 41.65 31.24 22.71
CA LEU A 672 40.72 32.19 23.30
C LEU A 672 39.27 31.84 22.95
N LYS A 673 38.96 31.53 21.69
CA LYS A 673 37.62 31.09 21.24
C LYS A 673 37.15 29.83 21.98
N ALA A 674 38.04 28.86 22.18
CA ALA A 674 37.73 27.64 22.92
C ALA A 674 37.42 27.90 24.41
N HIS A 675 37.98 28.96 24.99
CA HIS A 675 37.71 29.38 26.36
C HIS A 675 36.39 30.17 26.49
N LEU A 676 36.07 31.02 25.51
CA LEU A 676 34.92 31.93 25.52
C LEU A 676 33.59 31.30 25.08
N ARG A 677 33.45 29.97 25.09
CA ARG A 677 32.43 29.17 24.37
C ARG A 677 31.01 29.75 24.19
N ASP A 678 30.48 30.62 25.06
CA ASP A 678 29.35 31.55 24.78
C ASP A 678 29.38 32.82 25.68
N GLY A 679 30.56 33.29 26.11
CA GLY A 679 30.72 34.40 27.06
C GLY A 679 31.57 35.56 26.54
N SER A 680 31.29 36.77 27.01
CA SER A 680 32.13 37.96 26.80
C SER A 680 33.08 38.17 27.98
N LEU A 681 34.32 38.61 27.74
CA LEU A 681 35.19 39.07 28.81
C LEU A 681 34.66 40.40 29.39
N ARG A 682 34.87 40.61 30.68
CA ARG A 682 34.59 41.93 31.29
C ARG A 682 35.60 42.95 30.78
N THR A 683 35.14 43.88 29.96
CA THR A 683 35.98 44.91 29.34
C THR A 683 35.93 46.25 30.11
N GLY A 684 36.97 47.06 29.95
CA GLY A 684 36.95 48.48 30.32
C GLY A 684 36.24 49.34 29.25
N PRO A 685 36.12 50.65 29.48
CA PRO A 685 35.55 51.58 28.49
C PRO A 685 36.30 51.58 27.13
N ASP A 686 37.58 51.19 27.12
CA ASP A 686 38.41 51.10 25.91
C ASP A 686 38.30 49.73 25.20
N GLY A 687 37.36 48.87 25.62
CA GLY A 687 37.14 47.52 25.04
C GLY A 687 38.19 46.47 25.43
N LEU A 688 39.26 46.84 26.13
CA LEU A 688 40.27 45.90 26.61
C LEU A 688 39.74 45.04 27.79
N PRO A 689 40.01 43.72 27.81
CA PRO A 689 39.59 42.84 28.90
C PRO A 689 40.36 43.16 30.19
N ARG A 690 39.65 43.16 31.33
CA ARG A 690 40.27 43.36 32.65
C ARG A 690 41.03 42.11 33.09
N ILE A 691 42.35 42.12 32.93
CA ILE A 691 43.22 41.00 33.31
C ILE A 691 43.73 41.22 34.74
N GLY A 692 43.18 40.45 35.70
CA GLY A 692 43.64 40.37 37.10
C GLY A 692 44.42 39.09 37.43
N THR A 693 44.84 38.96 38.69
CA THR A 693 45.64 37.80 39.20
C THR A 693 44.90 36.47 39.05
N LEU A 694 43.57 36.45 39.22
CA LEU A 694 42.69 35.28 39.09
C LEU A 694 42.21 34.97 37.65
N THR A 695 42.73 35.66 36.63
CA THR A 695 42.28 35.47 35.23
C THR A 695 42.78 34.14 34.65
N PRO A 696 41.94 33.36 33.94
CA PRO A 696 42.32 32.10 33.28
C PRO A 696 43.51 32.23 32.33
N LYS A 697 44.33 31.17 32.25
CA LYS A 697 45.56 31.12 31.44
C LYS A 697 45.36 31.49 29.96
N PRO A 698 44.30 31.02 29.25
CA PRO A 698 44.09 31.35 27.84
C PRO A 698 43.90 32.85 27.58
N VAL A 699 43.25 33.56 28.52
CA VAL A 699 43.02 35.01 28.41
C VAL A 699 44.31 35.80 28.63
N LYS A 700 45.18 35.36 29.54
CA LYS A 700 46.51 35.98 29.76
C LYS A 700 47.43 35.79 28.55
N GLN A 701 47.36 34.64 27.89
CA GLN A 701 48.17 34.33 26.70
C GLN A 701 47.70 35.09 25.45
N ALA A 702 46.43 35.48 25.39
CA ALA A 702 45.86 36.27 24.29
C ALA A 702 46.21 37.79 24.36
N ALA A 703 47.11 38.23 25.24
CA ALA A 703 47.49 39.64 25.37
C ALA A 703 47.99 40.26 24.05
N ALA A 704 48.79 39.53 23.28
CA ALA A 704 49.27 39.98 21.96
C ALA A 704 48.12 40.12 20.94
N LEU A 705 47.12 39.24 21.00
CA LEU A 705 45.93 39.32 20.15
C LEU A 705 45.12 40.59 20.44
N PHE A 706 44.91 40.94 21.71
CA PHE A 706 44.20 42.16 22.09
C PHE A 706 44.98 43.44 21.74
N ALA A 707 46.31 43.37 21.70
CA ALA A 707 47.15 44.50 21.32
C ALA A 707 47.11 44.77 19.81
N SER A 708 47.26 43.71 19.00
CA SER A 708 47.49 43.82 17.55
C SER A 708 46.25 43.72 16.68
N VAL A 709 45.11 43.25 17.20
CA VAL A 709 43.88 43.08 16.39
C VAL A 709 42.79 44.03 16.83
N ARG A 710 42.14 44.68 15.88
CA ARG A 710 40.88 45.42 16.08
C ARG A 710 39.81 44.84 15.17
N VAL A 711 38.67 44.47 15.76
CA VAL A 711 37.45 44.09 15.06
C VAL A 711 36.43 45.18 15.34
N ASP A 712 35.96 45.86 14.28
CA ASP A 712 35.07 47.02 14.37
C ASP A 712 35.62 48.12 15.31
N GLY A 713 36.95 48.30 15.29
CA GLY A 713 37.67 49.28 16.11
C GLY A 713 37.96 48.86 17.56
N LEU A 714 37.52 47.68 18.01
CA LEU A 714 37.72 47.19 19.38
C LEU A 714 38.58 45.91 19.43
N PRO A 715 39.31 45.67 20.53
CA PRO A 715 39.99 44.39 20.75
C PRO A 715 39.01 43.21 20.76
N PRO A 716 39.35 42.03 20.21
CA PRO A 716 38.43 40.90 20.09
C PRO A 716 38.22 40.20 21.44
N ALA A 717 37.37 40.78 22.31
CA ALA A 717 37.17 40.36 23.70
C ALA A 717 35.95 39.45 23.94
N ASP A 718 35.19 39.12 22.89
CA ASP A 718 34.06 38.21 22.93
C ASP A 718 34.17 37.12 21.83
N GLY A 719 33.35 36.08 21.95
CA GLY A 719 33.32 34.97 21.00
C GLY A 719 33.12 35.41 19.54
N PRO A 720 32.13 36.27 19.23
CA PRO A 720 31.90 36.77 17.86
C PRO A 720 33.07 37.53 17.24
N ALA A 721 33.74 38.41 17.98
CA ALA A 721 34.87 39.19 17.50
C ALA A 721 36.12 38.31 17.27
N VAL A 722 36.40 37.37 18.18
CA VAL A 722 37.48 36.38 17.98
C VAL A 722 37.20 35.49 16.78
N ALA A 723 35.93 35.09 16.57
CA ALA A 723 35.53 34.33 15.40
C ALA A 723 35.69 35.14 14.10
N ALA A 724 35.35 36.43 14.11
CA ALA A 724 35.53 37.32 12.95
C ALA A 724 37.00 37.42 12.52
N PHE A 725 37.93 37.59 13.46
CA PHE A 725 39.36 37.61 13.16
C PHE A 725 39.85 36.28 12.55
N LEU A 726 39.40 35.14 13.07
CA LEU A 726 39.78 33.83 12.54
C LEU A 726 39.28 33.62 11.10
N VAL A 727 38.04 34.03 10.82
CA VAL A 727 37.46 33.99 9.47
C VAL A 727 38.24 34.90 8.52
N TRP A 728 38.54 36.13 8.95
CA TRP A 728 39.35 37.08 8.17
C TRP A 728 40.77 36.56 7.87
N ALA A 729 41.42 35.93 8.85
CA ALA A 729 42.77 35.39 8.68
C ALA A 729 42.79 34.22 7.68
N GLU A 730 41.75 33.37 7.70
CA GLU A 730 41.59 32.33 6.71
C GLU A 730 41.29 32.90 5.31
N LEU A 731 40.38 33.87 5.23
CA LEU A 731 40.02 34.55 3.98
C LEU A 731 41.25 35.18 3.31
N THR A 732 42.08 35.87 4.09
CA THR A 732 43.31 36.50 3.60
C THR A 732 44.30 35.47 3.05
N ARG A 733 44.38 34.28 3.65
CA ARG A 733 45.22 33.18 3.15
C ARG A 733 44.69 32.63 1.83
N VAL A 734 43.37 32.50 1.68
CA VAL A 734 42.73 32.03 0.44
C VAL A 734 42.89 33.07 -0.67
N LEU A 735 42.69 34.36 -0.39
CA LEU A 735 42.95 35.46 -1.32
C LEU A 735 44.40 35.47 -1.81
N ALA A 736 45.37 35.28 -0.91
CA ALA A 736 46.78 35.15 -1.32
C ALA A 736 47.04 33.94 -2.22
N ALA A 737 46.27 32.85 -2.07
CA ALA A 737 46.33 31.72 -2.98
C ALA A 737 45.72 32.05 -4.35
N LEU A 738 44.59 32.75 -4.39
CA LEU A 738 43.96 33.23 -5.61
C LEU A 738 44.90 34.15 -6.41
N ASP A 739 45.58 35.09 -5.76
CA ASP A 739 46.54 35.97 -6.42
C ASP A 739 47.63 35.19 -7.18
N ARG A 740 48.12 34.09 -6.60
CA ARG A 740 49.21 33.27 -7.18
C ARG A 740 48.74 32.33 -8.30
N THR A 741 47.43 32.09 -8.42
CA THR A 741 46.89 31.22 -9.46
C THR A 741 46.79 31.92 -10.83
N TRP A 742 46.70 33.25 -10.82
CA TRP A 742 46.75 34.06 -12.04
C TRP A 742 48.17 34.09 -12.65
N PRO A 743 48.30 34.20 -13.99
CA PRO A 743 49.59 34.32 -14.65
C PRO A 743 50.36 35.58 -14.23
N ASP A 744 51.68 35.56 -14.43
CA ASP A 744 52.54 36.72 -14.20
C ASP A 744 52.08 37.91 -15.04
N GLY A 745 51.93 39.08 -14.39
CA GLY A 745 51.48 40.32 -15.02
C GLY A 745 50.03 40.74 -14.71
N VAL A 746 49.27 39.89 -14.02
CA VAL A 746 47.94 40.25 -13.49
C VAL A 746 48.10 41.06 -12.20
N THR A 747 47.61 42.30 -12.18
CA THR A 747 47.66 43.17 -10.99
C THR A 747 46.37 43.02 -10.20
N THR A 748 46.43 42.36 -9.05
CA THR A 748 45.25 42.19 -8.18
C THR A 748 45.00 43.46 -7.35
N PRO A 749 43.75 43.86 -7.12
CA PRO A 749 43.44 45.09 -6.38
C PRO A 749 43.89 44.98 -4.91
N SER A 750 44.36 46.08 -4.34
CA SER A 750 44.78 46.20 -2.92
C SER A 750 43.65 46.61 -1.97
N GLY A 751 42.40 46.52 -2.43
CA GLY A 751 41.21 46.94 -1.69
C GLY A 751 40.83 46.00 -0.53
N THR A 752 39.63 46.18 -0.01
CA THR A 752 39.04 45.35 1.05
C THR A 752 38.96 43.89 0.64
N VAL A 753 38.86 42.98 1.61
CA VAL A 753 38.75 41.54 1.32
C VAL A 753 37.54 41.22 0.43
N HIS A 754 36.41 41.93 0.59
CA HIS A 754 35.22 41.77 -0.26
C HIS A 754 35.45 42.25 -1.69
N GLU A 755 36.08 43.41 -1.89
CA GLU A 755 36.42 43.94 -3.23
C GLU A 755 37.36 42.99 -3.98
N ARG A 756 38.31 42.37 -3.26
CA ARG A 756 39.25 41.40 -3.83
C ARG A 756 38.56 40.09 -4.23
N VAL A 757 37.64 39.59 -3.40
CA VAL A 757 36.82 38.41 -3.76
C VAL A 757 35.97 38.69 -5.00
N GLN A 758 35.31 39.85 -5.05
CA GLN A 758 34.48 40.26 -6.19
C GLN A 758 35.29 40.39 -7.47
N TRP A 759 36.49 40.96 -7.39
CA TRP A 759 37.40 41.06 -8.53
C TRP A 759 37.80 39.67 -9.07
N HIS A 760 38.19 38.74 -8.19
CA HIS A 760 38.52 37.37 -8.60
C HIS A 760 37.33 36.65 -9.26
N GLY A 761 36.11 36.83 -8.72
CA GLY A 761 34.90 36.30 -9.34
C GLY A 761 34.66 36.86 -10.74
N THR A 762 34.84 38.18 -10.92
CA THR A 762 34.64 38.85 -12.22
C THR A 762 35.63 38.37 -13.28
N GLU A 763 36.90 38.21 -12.91
CA GLU A 763 37.94 37.69 -13.82
C GLU A 763 37.74 36.21 -14.14
N LEU A 764 37.28 35.42 -13.17
CA LEU A 764 36.93 34.03 -13.37
C LEU A 764 35.76 33.86 -14.35
N ASP A 765 34.74 34.72 -14.26
CA ASP A 765 33.64 34.74 -15.23
C ASP A 765 34.13 35.02 -16.65
N GLN A 766 35.11 35.94 -16.82
CA GLN A 766 35.70 36.18 -18.14
C GLN A 766 36.51 34.97 -18.63
N LEU A 767 37.22 34.27 -17.73
CA LEU A 767 37.92 33.04 -18.06
C LEU A 767 36.95 31.95 -18.51
N HIS A 768 35.81 31.77 -17.83
CA HIS A 768 34.78 30.81 -18.25
C HIS A 768 34.20 31.14 -19.63
N ARG A 769 33.94 32.42 -19.93
CA ARG A 769 33.50 32.83 -21.28
C ARG A 769 34.51 32.44 -22.35
N LEU A 770 35.80 32.64 -22.08
CA LEU A 770 36.88 32.24 -22.98
C LEU A 770 36.97 30.72 -23.16
N LEU A 771 36.76 29.93 -22.09
CA LEU A 771 36.72 28.47 -22.18
C LEU A 771 35.50 27.97 -22.96
N ALA A 772 34.34 28.60 -22.78
CA ALA A 772 33.13 28.29 -23.56
C ALA A 772 33.35 28.57 -25.06
N LEU A 773 34.04 29.67 -25.40
CA LEU A 773 34.47 29.92 -26.78
C LEU A 773 35.41 28.82 -27.29
N SER A 774 36.34 28.34 -26.47
CA SER A 774 37.23 27.23 -26.84
C SER A 774 36.46 25.96 -27.18
N GLU A 775 35.50 25.58 -26.36
CA GLU A 775 34.66 24.40 -26.59
C GLU A 775 33.81 24.56 -27.86
N ALA A 776 33.23 25.74 -28.07
CA ALA A 776 32.42 26.02 -29.25
C ALA A 776 33.25 26.00 -30.55
N LEU A 777 34.49 26.51 -30.51
CA LEU A 777 35.45 26.41 -31.61
C LEU A 777 35.83 24.95 -31.91
N ASP A 778 36.12 24.15 -30.88
CA ASP A 778 36.43 22.74 -31.06
C ASP A 778 35.22 21.95 -31.59
N ALA A 779 34.01 22.22 -31.12
CA ALA A 779 32.79 21.62 -31.65
C ALA A 779 32.57 21.97 -33.13
N GLU A 780 32.82 23.23 -33.55
CA GLU A 780 32.70 23.61 -34.95
C GLU A 780 33.80 22.97 -35.82
N ARG A 781 35.03 22.83 -35.30
CA ARG A 781 36.10 22.10 -36.00
C ARG A 781 35.74 20.64 -36.31
N HIS A 782 35.06 19.97 -35.38
CA HIS A 782 34.57 18.61 -35.59
C HIS A 782 33.43 18.60 -36.62
N ARG A 783 32.44 19.49 -36.46
CA ARG A 783 31.31 19.58 -37.42
C ARG A 783 31.76 19.85 -38.85
N LEU A 784 32.74 20.74 -39.06
CA LEU A 784 33.31 21.00 -40.38
C LEU A 784 34.05 19.76 -40.93
N ALA A 785 34.77 19.02 -40.08
CA ALA A 785 35.46 17.79 -40.48
C ALA A 785 34.47 16.67 -40.87
N ASP A 786 33.40 16.48 -40.08
CA ASP A 786 32.35 15.50 -40.37
C ASP A 786 31.59 15.82 -41.67
N ALA A 787 31.41 17.11 -41.95
CA ALA A 787 30.81 17.60 -43.19
C ALA A 787 31.79 17.58 -44.39
N GLY A 788 33.05 17.17 -44.20
CA GLY A 788 34.07 17.16 -45.25
C GLY A 788 34.47 18.56 -45.75
N LEU A 789 34.22 19.60 -44.95
CA LEU A 789 34.46 20.99 -45.31
C LEU A 789 35.88 21.44 -44.95
N PRO A 790 36.56 22.23 -45.81
CA PRO A 790 37.85 22.83 -45.49
C PRO A 790 37.74 23.73 -44.25
N ARG A 791 38.72 23.67 -43.35
CA ARG A 791 38.70 24.47 -42.11
C ARG A 791 39.05 25.93 -42.40
N PRO A 792 38.30 26.92 -41.87
CA PRO A 792 38.73 28.31 -41.90
C PRO A 792 39.93 28.53 -40.98
N ASP A 793 40.70 29.59 -41.24
CA ASP A 793 41.76 30.01 -40.33
C ASP A 793 41.15 30.68 -39.09
N TRP A 794 41.09 29.95 -37.98
CA TRP A 794 40.54 30.45 -36.72
C TRP A 794 41.39 31.55 -36.05
N THR A 795 42.61 31.80 -36.55
CA THR A 795 43.45 32.88 -36.07
C THR A 795 43.14 34.22 -36.74
N ASP A 796 42.48 34.18 -37.91
CA ASP A 796 42.02 35.33 -38.69
C ASP A 796 40.49 35.41 -38.67
N LEU A 797 39.95 36.36 -37.90
CA LEU A 797 38.51 36.55 -37.77
C LEU A 797 37.84 37.00 -39.07
N ASP A 798 38.58 37.70 -39.95
CA ASP A 798 38.06 38.13 -41.25
C ASP A 798 37.98 36.94 -42.22
N ALA A 799 38.91 35.99 -42.13
CA ALA A 799 38.83 34.71 -42.86
C ALA A 799 37.62 33.86 -42.42
N VAL A 800 37.29 33.83 -41.12
CA VAL A 800 36.11 33.12 -40.60
C VAL A 800 34.81 33.77 -41.09
N ARG A 801 34.76 35.10 -41.14
CA ARG A 801 33.60 35.85 -41.67
C ARG A 801 33.44 35.67 -43.17
N ALA A 802 34.53 35.73 -43.94
CA ALA A 802 34.52 35.45 -45.37
C ALA A 802 34.01 34.03 -45.66
N TYR A 803 34.37 33.04 -44.83
CA TYR A 803 33.85 31.68 -44.93
C TYR A 803 32.32 31.62 -44.71
N ALA A 804 31.80 32.40 -43.77
CA ALA A 804 30.36 32.48 -43.51
C ALA A 804 29.58 33.11 -44.68
N ASP A 805 30.18 34.07 -45.39
CA ASP A 805 29.56 34.76 -46.52
C ASP A 805 29.47 33.89 -47.79
N LEU A 806 30.29 32.83 -47.91
CA LEU A 806 30.19 31.85 -49.01
C LEU A 806 28.85 31.11 -49.06
N VAL A 807 28.11 31.08 -47.94
CA VAL A 807 26.75 30.51 -47.91
C VAL A 807 25.80 31.32 -48.80
N ASP A 808 25.93 32.64 -48.80
CA ASP A 808 25.08 33.53 -49.60
C ASP A 808 25.44 33.41 -51.10
N VAL A 809 26.72 33.16 -51.42
CA VAL A 809 27.20 32.85 -52.77
C VAL A 809 26.62 31.52 -53.27
N ALA A 810 26.60 30.49 -52.43
CA ALA A 810 26.03 29.18 -52.79
C ALA A 810 24.52 29.24 -53.02
N ALA A 811 23.78 30.06 -52.24
CA ALA A 811 22.35 30.24 -52.40
C ALA A 811 21.98 30.93 -53.73
N ALA A 812 22.77 31.93 -54.16
CA ALA A 812 22.57 32.60 -55.45
C ALA A 812 22.75 31.64 -56.64
N ALA A 813 23.76 30.75 -56.57
CA ALA A 813 24.01 29.74 -57.60
C ALA A 813 22.88 28.71 -57.71
N ASP A 814 22.33 28.25 -56.58
CA ASP A 814 21.21 27.30 -56.58
C ASP A 814 19.93 27.92 -57.14
N ALA A 815 19.66 29.19 -56.82
CA ALA A 815 18.52 29.92 -57.35
C ALA A 815 18.57 30.06 -58.88
N HIS A 816 19.76 30.31 -59.44
CA HIS A 816 19.95 30.35 -60.90
C HIS A 816 19.73 28.97 -61.55
N ALA A 817 20.27 27.91 -60.95
CA ALA A 817 20.06 26.54 -61.44
C ALA A 817 18.56 26.15 -61.42
N ALA A 818 17.85 26.47 -60.33
CA ALA A 818 16.43 26.19 -60.19
C ALA A 818 15.56 26.94 -61.21
N ALA A 819 15.85 28.21 -61.47
CA ALA A 819 15.11 29.01 -62.46
C ALA A 819 15.31 28.52 -63.90
N THR A 820 16.42 27.83 -64.18
CA THR A 820 16.73 27.26 -65.50
C THR A 820 15.97 25.96 -65.80
N VAL A 821 15.58 25.19 -64.78
CA VAL A 821 14.96 23.86 -64.95
C VAL A 821 13.65 23.88 -65.73
N PRO A 822 12.67 24.77 -65.45
CA PRO A 822 11.41 24.81 -66.20
C PRO A 822 11.61 25.10 -67.69
N LEU A 823 12.57 25.96 -68.04
CA LEU A 823 12.89 26.30 -69.43
C LEU A 823 13.49 25.10 -70.18
N ARG A 824 14.40 24.34 -69.56
CA ARG A 824 14.93 23.10 -70.14
C ARG A 824 13.88 21.99 -70.28
N ARG A 825 12.90 21.93 -69.37
CA ARG A 825 11.81 20.96 -69.47
C ARG A 825 10.95 21.26 -70.70
N ILE A 826 10.63 22.53 -70.95
CA ILE A 826 9.90 22.95 -72.16
C ILE A 826 10.69 22.57 -73.43
N GLU A 827 12.00 22.83 -73.45
CA GLU A 827 12.88 22.44 -74.56
C GLU A 827 12.86 20.92 -74.81
N ALA A 828 12.98 20.11 -73.75
CA ALA A 828 12.97 18.65 -73.84
C ALA A 828 11.61 18.08 -74.29
N THR A 829 10.50 18.71 -73.91
CA THR A 829 9.14 18.31 -74.34
C THR A 829 8.90 18.58 -75.82
N LEU A 830 9.49 19.64 -76.37
CA LEU A 830 9.31 20.02 -77.78
C LEU A 830 10.27 19.29 -78.73
N ALA A 831 11.46 18.89 -78.27
CA ALA A 831 12.49 18.26 -79.09
C ALA A 831 12.05 17.00 -79.88
N PRO A 832 11.25 16.05 -79.33
CA PRO A 832 10.86 14.83 -80.05
C PRO A 832 9.86 15.07 -81.18
N VAL A 833 9.00 16.08 -81.01
CA VAL A 833 7.98 16.44 -82.00
C VAL A 833 8.60 17.27 -83.12
N ALA A 834 9.54 18.16 -82.80
CA ALA A 834 10.35 18.85 -83.80
C ALA A 834 11.17 17.87 -84.67
N ALA A 835 11.70 16.79 -84.08
CA ALA A 835 12.48 15.79 -84.81
C ALA A 835 11.66 14.90 -85.76
N HIS A 836 10.34 14.83 -85.62
CA HIS A 836 9.43 14.07 -86.48
C HIS A 836 8.64 14.94 -87.47
N ALA A 837 8.70 16.27 -87.34
CA ALA A 837 8.02 17.19 -88.27
C ALA A 837 8.78 17.36 -89.60
N ASP A 838 10.07 17.00 -89.64
CA ASP A 838 10.96 17.10 -90.81
C ASP A 838 11.25 15.74 -91.51
N ALA A 839 10.55 14.66 -91.15
CA ALA A 839 10.63 13.33 -91.79
C ALA A 839 9.25 12.91 -92.30
#